data_AF-A0A258CE68-F1
#
_entry.id   AF-A0A258CE68-F1
#
_cell.length_a   1.000
_cell.length_b   1.000
_cell.length_c   1.000
_cell.angle_alpha   90.00
_cell.angle_beta   90.00
_cell.angle_gamma   90.00
#
_symmetry.space_group_name_H-M   'P 1'
#
loop_
_entity.id
_entity.type
_entity.pdbx_description
1 polymer ?
#
loop_
_entity_poly.entity_id
_entity_poly.type
_entity_poly.pdbx_seq_one_letter_code
_entity_poly.pdbx_strand_id
1 'polypeptide(L)'
;LAAGVAQRELLRGKLHRLSPLLDNLLGTWHDYADARKEELVIQAEHYRREQDGLQHEQRGSTSELMRLEREISETQRWLGELAVLKNRFALVEDAHVLEQQLLAAKDAHDELAGALAQSRQFSSEDLDERLRDLEKRLKSVKQQLDHADNNSYSRLREEFSQADVDRLMRLFNGQLFSLPLGEKGISAEGDDWVKAVEAVLDRFKGDTFSVPGLSIDLSHIEPPALQALADRAALRDQKDRLERELKQLKTQHAVAVDRAASKAQAEALYQAVLDAQKALEDFRRSQTLAAEEPAKLEQLAQAEAAQDELKRTSDAFAERVQQISARLQLVGRQLADLEAKERTLEDALRRRQLLPANLPFGTPFMDPVDDSLENLQPLLNDYQDSWQALQRVDGQIEALYAQVRLKGVAKFDSEEDPERRLHLLVNAYAHRQDEALTLAKARRAAVTDIARTLRNIRSDYESLEHQLALFNREINKRQVSNLASFRIVLAPNKDALKHIDQIIHSAGQYEEGETLSVFDLSQSVEQDAKNEEAKEYLARLVAANNNQLGLKDLFELAFEITKVGGQPVIHTDIDGAASNGTTMTIKALTNMYLLLHLMDREQAGRIRLPYYLDEAADIDERNQQALIETSLQLGFVPILASVKPQVSAHVAIDLEGGSGPSGIYIDEADWKFIERREASVSTSQKSAVIGEPA
;
A
#
# COMPACT_ATOMS: atom_id res chain seq x y z
N LEU A 1 38.31 3.69 -2.08
CA LEU A 1 38.03 3.23 -3.46
C LEU A 1 37.69 1.74 -3.49
N ALA A 2 38.61 0.85 -3.09
CA ALA A 2 38.40 -0.61 -3.11
C ALA A 2 37.10 -1.08 -2.41
N ALA A 3 36.82 -0.58 -1.20
CA ALA A 3 35.58 -0.89 -0.49
C ALA A 3 34.31 -0.41 -1.24
N GLY A 4 34.37 0.75 -1.89
CA GLY A 4 33.27 1.27 -2.71
C GLY A 4 33.01 0.40 -3.94
N VAL A 5 34.08 -0.05 -4.62
CA VAL A 5 33.95 -0.97 -5.76
C VAL A 5 33.31 -2.29 -5.33
N ALA A 6 33.76 -2.89 -4.21
CA ALA A 6 33.16 -4.12 -3.69
C ALA A 6 31.67 -3.93 -3.31
N GLN A 7 31.33 -2.81 -2.68
CA GLN A 7 29.94 -2.49 -2.35
C GLN A 7 29.08 -2.29 -3.61
N ARG A 8 29.62 -1.66 -4.65
CA ARG A 8 28.95 -1.50 -5.95
C ARG A 8 28.62 -2.85 -6.59
N GLU A 9 29.56 -3.78 -6.60
CA GLU A 9 29.36 -5.13 -7.14
C GLU A 9 28.27 -5.90 -6.38
N LEU A 10 28.22 -5.77 -5.04
CA LEU A 10 27.16 -6.39 -4.23
C LEU A 10 25.78 -5.80 -4.54
N LEU A 11 25.68 -4.47 -4.63
CA LEU A 11 24.43 -3.78 -4.93
C LEU A 11 23.91 -4.12 -6.33
N ARG A 12 24.81 -4.19 -7.33
CA ARG A 12 24.45 -4.63 -8.69
C ARG A 12 23.90 -6.05 -8.70
N GLY A 13 24.57 -6.99 -8.04
CA GLY A 13 24.09 -8.36 -7.95
C GLY A 13 22.72 -8.47 -7.27
N LYS A 14 22.48 -7.68 -6.22
CA LYS A 14 21.18 -7.60 -5.54
C LYS A 14 20.10 -7.05 -6.48
N LEU A 15 20.36 -5.96 -7.20
CA LEU A 15 19.41 -5.35 -8.14
C LEU A 15 19.08 -6.26 -9.32
N HIS A 16 20.08 -6.96 -9.88
CA HIS A 16 19.88 -7.93 -10.97
C HIS A 16 19.04 -9.13 -10.54
N ARG A 17 19.07 -9.52 -9.26
CA ARG A 17 18.19 -10.56 -8.71
C ARG A 17 16.79 -10.03 -8.41
N LEU A 18 16.69 -8.85 -7.79
CA LEU A 18 15.40 -8.28 -7.36
C LEU A 18 14.55 -7.77 -8.52
N SER A 19 15.13 -7.20 -9.58
CA SER A 19 14.35 -6.62 -10.69
C SER A 19 13.42 -7.63 -11.37
N PRO A 20 13.90 -8.78 -11.89
CA PRO A 20 13.02 -9.76 -12.55
C PRO A 20 12.02 -10.41 -11.58
N LEU A 21 12.42 -10.60 -10.32
CA LEU A 21 11.53 -11.09 -9.27
C LEU A 21 10.38 -10.13 -9.01
N LEU A 22 10.67 -8.82 -8.90
CA LEU A 22 9.66 -7.78 -8.75
C LEU A 22 8.75 -7.71 -9.98
N ASP A 23 9.29 -7.81 -11.21
CA ASP A 23 8.47 -7.79 -12.43
C ASP A 23 7.47 -8.94 -12.46
N ASN A 24 7.90 -10.15 -12.07
CA ASN A 24 7.00 -11.31 -11.94
C ASN A 24 5.97 -11.10 -10.83
N LEU A 25 6.39 -10.66 -9.65
CA LEU A 25 5.48 -10.47 -8.51
C LEU A 25 4.45 -9.37 -8.79
N LEU A 26 4.85 -8.28 -9.45
CA LEU A 26 3.95 -7.20 -9.86
C LEU A 26 2.89 -7.71 -10.85
N GLY A 27 3.28 -8.55 -11.81
CA GLY A 27 2.33 -9.22 -12.70
C GLY A 27 1.33 -10.07 -11.93
N THR A 28 1.81 -10.95 -11.04
CA THR A 28 0.94 -11.79 -10.22
C THR A 28 0.04 -10.99 -9.26
N TRP A 29 0.52 -9.85 -8.76
CA TRP A 29 -0.28 -8.96 -7.92
C TRP A 29 -1.40 -8.29 -8.72
N HIS A 30 -1.13 -7.84 -9.95
CA HIS A 30 -2.15 -7.25 -10.81
C HIS A 30 -3.27 -8.26 -11.10
N ASP A 31 -2.89 -9.48 -11.52
CA ASP A 31 -3.84 -10.55 -11.79
C ASP A 31 -4.68 -10.90 -10.55
N TYR A 32 -4.03 -10.99 -9.38
CA TYR A 32 -4.71 -11.24 -8.09
C TYR A 32 -5.64 -10.09 -7.70
N ALA A 33 -5.18 -8.85 -7.78
CA ALA A 33 -5.92 -7.66 -7.37
C ALA A 33 -7.15 -7.47 -8.26
N ASP A 34 -7.02 -7.62 -9.58
CA ASP A 34 -8.12 -7.52 -10.53
C ASP A 34 -9.16 -8.63 -10.28
N ALA A 35 -8.73 -9.89 -10.18
CA ALA A 35 -9.63 -11.01 -9.90
C ALA A 35 -10.36 -10.85 -8.55
N ARG A 36 -9.63 -10.42 -7.51
CA ARG A 36 -10.21 -10.23 -6.18
C ARG A 36 -11.15 -9.05 -6.13
N LYS A 37 -10.84 -7.96 -6.83
CA LYS A 37 -11.72 -6.78 -6.96
C LYS A 37 -13.00 -7.15 -7.70
N GLU A 38 -12.92 -7.89 -8.80
CA GLU A 38 -14.08 -8.38 -9.53
C GLU A 38 -14.96 -9.28 -8.65
N GLU A 39 -14.37 -10.23 -7.93
CA GLU A 39 -15.09 -11.10 -6.98
C GLU A 39 -15.84 -10.29 -5.91
N LEU A 40 -15.17 -9.30 -5.30
CA LEU A 40 -15.77 -8.45 -4.27
C LEU A 40 -16.87 -7.54 -4.83
N VAL A 41 -16.70 -7.01 -6.04
CA VAL A 41 -17.75 -6.22 -6.73
C VAL A 41 -18.97 -7.09 -7.01
N ILE A 42 -18.79 -8.31 -7.51
CA ILE A 42 -19.88 -9.27 -7.74
C ILE A 42 -20.59 -9.59 -6.41
N GLN A 43 -19.85 -9.83 -5.33
CA GLN A 43 -20.43 -10.05 -4.00
C GLN A 43 -21.22 -8.83 -3.50
N ALA A 44 -20.68 -7.62 -3.67
CA ALA A 44 -21.36 -6.39 -3.30
C ALA A 44 -22.66 -6.19 -4.10
N GLU A 45 -22.64 -6.45 -5.41
CA GLU A 45 -23.84 -6.39 -6.26
C GLU A 45 -24.88 -7.42 -5.84
N HIS A 46 -24.46 -8.65 -5.54
CA HIS A 46 -25.34 -9.71 -5.04
C HIS A 46 -26.05 -9.27 -3.75
N TYR A 47 -25.29 -8.80 -2.76
CA TYR A 47 -25.87 -8.33 -1.50
C TYR A 47 -26.74 -7.08 -1.65
N ARG A 48 -26.44 -6.16 -2.58
CA ARG A 48 -27.34 -5.04 -2.90
C ARG A 48 -28.65 -5.51 -3.51
N ARG A 49 -28.61 -6.45 -4.47
CA ARG A 49 -29.82 -7.02 -5.06
C ARG A 49 -30.68 -7.74 -4.02
N GLU A 50 -30.06 -8.49 -3.11
CA GLU A 50 -30.77 -9.09 -1.97
C GLU A 50 -31.40 -8.02 -1.07
N GLN A 51 -30.66 -6.95 -0.75
CA GLN A 51 -31.19 -5.83 0.05
C GLN A 51 -32.38 -5.14 -0.62
N ASP A 52 -32.30 -4.89 -1.93
CA ASP A 52 -33.39 -4.26 -2.70
C ASP A 52 -34.62 -5.16 -2.78
N GLY A 53 -34.43 -6.47 -3.00
CA GLY A 53 -35.50 -7.46 -2.97
C GLY A 53 -36.20 -7.49 -1.61
N LEU A 54 -35.42 -7.52 -0.54
CA LEU A 54 -35.91 -7.44 0.82
C LEU A 54 -36.69 -6.14 1.07
N GLN A 55 -36.19 -4.97 0.66
CA GLN A 55 -36.94 -3.71 0.82
C GLN A 55 -38.29 -3.72 0.11
N HIS A 56 -38.39 -4.39 -1.04
CA HIS A 56 -39.65 -4.53 -1.76
C HIS A 56 -40.65 -5.42 -0.98
N GLU A 57 -40.19 -6.56 -0.45
CA GLU A 57 -40.99 -7.43 0.41
C GLU A 57 -41.47 -6.70 1.67
N GLN A 58 -40.60 -5.93 2.32
CA GLN A 58 -40.95 -5.15 3.51
C GLN A 58 -42.08 -4.17 3.25
N ARG A 59 -42.06 -3.45 2.12
CA ARG A 59 -43.13 -2.51 1.76
C ARG A 59 -44.47 -3.22 1.62
N GLY A 60 -44.48 -4.41 1.00
CA GLY A 60 -45.66 -5.26 0.90
C GLY A 60 -46.17 -5.68 2.28
N SER A 61 -45.31 -6.26 3.12
CA SER A 61 -45.67 -6.68 4.48
C SER A 61 -46.19 -5.51 5.33
N THR A 62 -45.58 -4.32 5.23
CA THR A 62 -46.01 -3.15 5.99
C THR A 62 -47.43 -2.70 5.58
N SER A 63 -47.75 -2.75 4.28
CA SER A 63 -49.11 -2.43 3.81
C SER A 63 -50.17 -3.42 4.28
N GLU A 64 -49.84 -4.72 4.28
CA GLU A 64 -50.73 -5.77 4.80
C GLU A 64 -50.92 -5.64 6.32
N LEU A 65 -49.85 -5.31 7.07
CA LEU A 65 -49.94 -5.06 8.51
C LEU A 65 -50.89 -3.89 8.82
N MET A 66 -50.78 -2.78 8.08
CA MET A 66 -51.70 -1.64 8.22
C MET A 66 -53.13 -2.00 7.84
N ARG A 67 -53.33 -2.91 6.87
CA ARG A 67 -54.66 -3.39 6.48
C ARG A 67 -55.29 -4.21 7.61
N LEU A 68 -54.54 -5.19 8.15
CA LEU A 68 -54.95 -6.03 9.27
C LEU A 68 -55.22 -5.20 10.53
N GLU A 69 -54.40 -4.19 10.84
CA GLU A 69 -54.64 -3.29 11.98
C GLU A 69 -55.96 -2.54 11.88
N ARG A 70 -56.35 -2.11 10.67
CA ARG A 70 -57.65 -1.46 10.43
C ARG A 70 -58.78 -2.47 10.59
N GLU A 71 -58.67 -3.65 9.98
CA GLU A 71 -59.68 -4.72 10.07
C GLU A 71 -59.90 -5.17 11.52
N ILE A 72 -58.83 -5.36 12.30
CA ILE A 72 -58.87 -5.67 13.73
C ILE A 72 -59.55 -4.54 14.50
N SER A 73 -59.15 -3.29 14.28
CA SER A 73 -59.73 -2.12 14.98
C SER A 73 -61.22 -1.95 14.69
N GLU A 74 -61.65 -2.16 13.44
CA GLU A 74 -63.06 -2.12 13.04
C GLU A 74 -63.86 -3.23 13.71
N THR A 75 -63.33 -4.46 13.72
CA THR A 75 -63.97 -5.62 14.35
C THR A 75 -64.04 -5.47 15.87
N GLN A 76 -62.99 -4.96 16.51
CA GLN A 76 -62.97 -4.66 17.94
C GLN A 76 -63.96 -3.56 18.33
N ARG A 77 -64.09 -2.49 17.52
CA ARG A 77 -65.14 -1.47 17.72
C ARG A 77 -66.53 -2.07 17.63
N TRP A 78 -66.77 -2.90 16.61
CA TRP A 78 -68.04 -3.60 16.43
C TRP A 78 -68.37 -4.51 17.62
N LEU A 79 -67.39 -5.28 18.12
CA LEU A 79 -67.56 -6.11 19.32
C LEU A 79 -67.80 -5.27 20.58
N GLY A 80 -67.16 -4.09 20.69
CA GLY A 80 -67.40 -3.13 21.75
C GLY A 80 -68.83 -2.58 21.75
N GLU A 81 -69.37 -2.23 20.57
CA GLU A 81 -70.78 -1.83 20.42
C GLU A 81 -71.74 -2.93 20.86
N LEU A 82 -71.47 -4.17 20.44
CA LEU A 82 -72.25 -5.33 20.87
C LEU A 82 -72.17 -5.55 22.38
N ALA A 83 -70.99 -5.43 23.00
CA ALA A 83 -70.81 -5.60 24.44
C ALA A 83 -71.59 -4.55 25.24
N VAL A 84 -71.62 -3.29 24.80
CA VAL A 84 -72.43 -2.23 25.42
C VAL A 84 -73.91 -2.57 25.34
N LEU A 85 -74.40 -3.03 24.19
CA LEU A 85 -75.80 -3.44 24.01
C LEU A 85 -76.14 -4.68 24.86
N LYS A 86 -75.30 -5.72 24.87
CA LYS A 86 -75.47 -6.90 25.72
C LYS A 86 -75.51 -6.56 27.20
N ASN A 87 -74.63 -5.67 27.67
CA ASN A 87 -74.63 -5.21 29.05
C ASN A 87 -75.91 -4.45 29.41
N ARG A 88 -76.41 -3.60 28.50
CA ARG A 88 -77.65 -2.84 28.70
C ARG A 88 -78.89 -3.75 28.82
N PHE A 89 -78.89 -4.88 28.11
CA PHE A 89 -80.02 -5.81 28.06
C PHE A 89 -79.75 -7.15 28.76
N ALA A 90 -78.73 -7.23 29.62
CA ALA A 90 -78.33 -8.49 30.27
C ALA A 90 -79.45 -9.15 31.09
N LEU A 91 -80.42 -8.37 31.57
CA LEU A 91 -81.56 -8.82 32.37
C LEU A 91 -82.86 -9.00 31.54
N VAL A 92 -82.82 -8.74 30.22
CA VAL A 92 -83.98 -8.86 29.33
C VAL A 92 -83.85 -10.15 28.52
N GLU A 93 -84.63 -11.16 28.91
CA GLU A 93 -84.57 -12.49 28.27
C GLU A 93 -85.35 -12.55 26.96
N ASP A 94 -86.41 -11.75 26.81
CA ASP A 94 -87.31 -11.78 25.65
C ASP A 94 -87.72 -10.37 25.22
N ALA A 95 -87.78 -10.15 23.90
CA ALA A 95 -88.29 -8.94 23.27
C ALA A 95 -89.74 -8.65 23.72
N HIS A 96 -90.49 -9.70 24.04
CA HIS A 96 -91.87 -9.56 24.50
C HIS A 96 -92.00 -8.72 25.77
N VAL A 97 -90.99 -8.73 26.67
CA VAL A 97 -90.99 -7.89 27.88
C VAL A 97 -90.89 -6.40 27.52
N LEU A 98 -90.03 -6.05 26.56
CA LEU A 98 -89.88 -4.68 26.07
C LEU A 98 -91.08 -4.23 25.24
N GLU A 99 -91.68 -5.14 24.46
CA GLU A 99 -92.92 -4.88 23.73
C GLU A 99 -94.10 -4.63 24.67
N GLN A 100 -94.22 -5.39 25.77
CA GLN A 100 -95.20 -5.15 26.82
C GLN A 100 -94.96 -3.83 27.55
N GLN A 101 -93.71 -3.48 27.85
CA GLN A 101 -93.38 -2.19 28.45
C GLN A 101 -93.70 -1.02 27.52
N LEU A 102 -93.42 -1.16 26.22
CA LEU A 102 -93.79 -0.18 25.21
C LEU A 102 -95.32 -0.05 25.09
N LEU A 103 -96.03 -1.17 25.08
CA LEU A 103 -97.50 -1.18 25.02
C LEU A 103 -98.10 -0.53 26.27
N ALA A 104 -97.63 -0.90 27.46
CA ALA A 104 -98.07 -0.29 28.71
C ALA A 104 -97.76 1.21 28.79
N ALA A 105 -96.59 1.65 28.32
CA ALA A 105 -96.25 3.08 28.25
C ALA A 105 -97.14 3.84 27.26
N LYS A 106 -97.46 3.23 26.10
CA LYS A 106 -98.39 3.79 25.11
C LYS A 106 -99.81 3.87 25.66
N ASP A 107 -100.32 2.80 26.25
CA ASP A 107 -101.66 2.76 26.83
C ASP A 107 -101.80 3.80 27.95
N ALA A 108 -100.80 3.89 28.84
CA ALA A 108 -100.79 4.90 29.91
C ALA A 108 -100.71 6.34 29.36
N HIS A 109 -99.93 6.57 28.31
CA HIS A 109 -99.87 7.86 27.63
C HIS A 109 -101.21 8.19 26.96
N ASP A 110 -101.82 7.24 26.24
CA ASP A 110 -103.04 7.45 25.46
C ASP A 110 -104.28 7.61 26.37
N GLU A 111 -104.35 6.89 27.48
CA GLU A 111 -105.37 7.09 28.51
C GLU A 111 -105.29 8.51 29.11
N LEU A 112 -104.10 8.98 29.47
CA LEU A 112 -103.90 10.29 30.06
C LEU A 112 -104.05 11.43 29.03
N ALA A 113 -103.61 11.22 27.80
CA ALA A 113 -103.82 12.13 26.68
C ALA A 113 -105.31 12.24 26.31
N GLY A 114 -106.04 11.11 26.31
CA GLY A 114 -107.49 11.06 26.12
C GLY A 114 -108.24 11.78 27.24
N ALA A 115 -107.84 11.56 28.50
CA ALA A 115 -108.41 12.27 29.66
C ALA A 115 -108.12 13.78 29.59
N LEU A 116 -106.92 14.20 29.18
CA LEU A 116 -106.56 15.61 28.95
C LEU A 116 -107.37 16.24 27.82
N ALA A 117 -107.65 15.50 26.74
CA ALA A 117 -108.46 15.97 25.62
C ALA A 117 -109.94 16.17 26.01
N GLN A 118 -110.51 15.24 26.78
CA GLN A 118 -111.90 15.30 27.26
C GLN A 118 -112.08 16.34 28.40
N SER A 119 -111.08 16.51 29.27
CA SER A 119 -111.05 17.55 30.32
C SER A 119 -111.06 18.99 29.77
N ARG A 120 -110.76 19.20 28.48
CA ARG A 120 -110.91 20.52 27.83
C ARG A 120 -112.38 20.90 27.59
N GLN A 121 -113.31 19.94 27.57
CA GLN A 121 -114.72 20.17 27.24
C GLN A 121 -115.60 20.47 28.46
N PHE A 122 -115.14 20.13 29.67
CA PHE A 122 -115.89 20.32 30.92
C PHE A 122 -115.05 21.08 31.94
N SER A 123 -115.66 21.96 32.73
CA SER A 123 -114.96 22.63 33.83
C SER A 123 -114.80 21.69 35.03
N SER A 124 -113.86 21.99 35.94
CA SER A 124 -113.69 21.21 37.18
C SER A 124 -114.98 21.22 38.02
N GLU A 125 -115.72 22.34 38.00
CA GLU A 125 -116.97 22.51 38.73
C GLU A 125 -118.11 21.65 38.13
N ASP A 126 -118.23 21.60 36.80
CA ASP A 126 -119.22 20.76 36.11
C ASP A 126 -118.99 19.27 36.36
N LEU A 127 -117.72 18.85 36.41
CA LEU A 127 -117.34 17.48 36.71
C LEU A 127 -117.62 17.14 38.17
N ASP A 128 -117.37 18.06 39.10
CA ASP A 128 -117.71 17.91 40.53
C ASP A 128 -119.21 17.73 40.75
N GLU A 129 -120.04 18.51 40.07
CA GLU A 129 -121.49 18.43 40.18
C GLU A 129 -122.02 17.09 39.65
N ARG A 130 -121.54 16.66 38.47
CA ARG A 130 -121.86 15.34 37.90
C ARG A 130 -121.38 14.18 38.77
N LEU A 131 -120.21 14.32 39.39
CA LEU A 131 -119.65 13.33 40.30
C LEU A 131 -120.54 13.17 41.55
N ARG A 132 -120.95 14.29 42.15
CA ARG A 132 -121.88 14.30 43.29
C ARG A 132 -123.23 13.69 42.94
N ASP A 133 -123.76 13.99 41.75
CA ASP A 133 -125.03 13.44 41.29
C ASP A 133 -124.97 11.93 41.03
N LEU A 134 -123.88 11.44 40.42
CA LEU A 134 -123.64 10.01 40.24
C LEU A 134 -123.45 9.30 41.58
N GLU A 135 -122.69 9.88 42.53
CA GLU A 135 -122.52 9.31 43.87
C GLU A 135 -123.83 9.25 44.66
N LYS A 136 -124.69 10.28 44.55
CA LYS A 136 -126.04 10.28 45.14
C LYS A 136 -126.92 9.18 44.54
N ARG A 137 -126.94 9.04 43.21
CA ARG A 137 -127.69 7.99 42.51
C ARG A 137 -127.21 6.60 42.93
N LEU A 138 -125.90 6.40 42.99
CA LEU A 138 -125.29 5.15 43.39
C LEU A 138 -125.56 4.81 44.88
N LYS A 139 -125.60 5.82 45.75
CA LYS A 139 -126.02 5.67 47.16
C LYS A 139 -127.50 5.27 47.27
N SER A 140 -128.38 5.89 46.48
CA SER A 140 -129.81 5.54 46.43
C SER A 140 -130.03 4.11 45.95
N VAL A 141 -129.34 3.68 44.89
CA VAL A 141 -129.45 2.30 44.35
C VAL A 141 -128.89 1.29 45.36
N LYS A 142 -127.78 1.60 46.05
CA LYS A 142 -127.25 0.76 47.14
C LYS A 142 -128.26 0.60 48.28
N GLN A 143 -128.87 1.69 48.73
CA GLN A 143 -129.90 1.67 49.77
C GLN A 143 -131.14 0.84 49.35
N GLN A 144 -131.60 0.96 48.11
CA GLN A 144 -132.72 0.14 47.62
C GLN A 144 -132.39 -1.36 47.60
N LEU A 145 -131.14 -1.72 47.31
CA LEU A 145 -130.65 -3.10 47.31
C LEU A 145 -130.54 -3.67 48.74
N ASP A 146 -130.20 -2.83 49.72
CA ASP A 146 -130.02 -3.22 51.13
C ASP A 146 -131.35 -3.46 51.88
N HIS A 147 -132.46 -2.84 51.46
CA HIS A 147 -133.76 -2.94 52.14
C HIS A 147 -134.76 -3.89 51.44
N ALA A 148 -134.33 -4.63 50.41
CA ALA A 148 -135.19 -5.51 49.62
C ALA A 148 -135.70 -6.75 50.40
N ASP A 149 -135.00 -7.17 51.46
CA ASP A 149 -135.25 -8.44 52.15
C ASP A 149 -136.22 -8.35 53.36
N ASN A 150 -136.69 -7.16 53.78
CA ASN A 150 -137.49 -7.00 55.02
C ASN A 150 -138.56 -5.89 54.92
N ASN A 151 -139.46 -5.97 53.94
CA ASN A 151 -140.50 -4.97 53.68
C ASN A 151 -141.88 -5.39 54.23
N SER A 152 -142.72 -4.43 54.59
CA SER A 152 -144.08 -4.69 55.11
C SER A 152 -144.99 -5.45 54.13
N TYR A 153 -144.68 -5.43 52.83
CA TYR A 153 -145.39 -6.19 51.80
C TYR A 153 -145.20 -7.71 51.95
N SER A 154 -143.99 -8.19 52.25
CA SER A 154 -143.75 -9.64 52.43
C SER A 154 -144.56 -10.21 53.60
N ARG A 155 -144.63 -9.50 54.74
CA ARG A 155 -145.38 -9.91 55.93
C ARG A 155 -146.90 -9.85 55.75
N LEU A 156 -147.43 -8.89 54.98
CA LEU A 156 -148.86 -8.87 54.64
C LEU A 156 -149.26 -10.04 53.73
N ARG A 157 -148.35 -10.49 52.86
CA ARG A 157 -148.58 -11.62 51.97
C ARG A 157 -148.42 -12.98 52.67
N GLU A 158 -147.81 -13.02 53.85
CA GLU A 158 -147.76 -14.22 54.70
C GLU A 158 -149.11 -14.49 55.38
N GLU A 159 -149.82 -13.44 55.82
CA GLU A 159 -151.05 -13.57 56.63
C GLU A 159 -152.36 -13.37 55.83
N PHE A 160 -152.33 -12.65 54.71
CA PHE A 160 -153.53 -12.34 53.91
C PHE A 160 -153.42 -12.84 52.46
N SER A 161 -154.58 -13.17 51.86
CA SER A 161 -154.64 -13.58 50.47
C SER A 161 -154.26 -12.43 49.54
N GLN A 162 -153.75 -12.75 48.35
CA GLN A 162 -153.37 -11.72 47.37
C GLN A 162 -154.54 -10.81 46.98
N ALA A 163 -155.77 -11.35 46.95
CA ALA A 163 -156.96 -10.56 46.67
C ALA A 163 -157.31 -9.58 47.80
N ASP A 164 -157.05 -9.93 49.06
CA ASP A 164 -157.30 -9.06 50.21
C ASP A 164 -156.22 -8.00 50.35
N VAL A 165 -154.96 -8.35 50.07
CA VAL A 165 -153.87 -7.37 49.97
C VAL A 165 -154.17 -6.38 48.84
N ASP A 166 -154.63 -6.82 47.68
CA ASP A 166 -154.99 -5.92 46.58
C ASP A 166 -156.13 -4.95 46.96
N ARG A 167 -157.11 -5.40 47.76
CA ARG A 167 -158.17 -4.53 48.30
C ARG A 167 -157.62 -3.49 49.27
N LEU A 168 -156.73 -3.88 50.18
CA LEU A 168 -156.06 -2.95 51.09
C LEU A 168 -155.18 -1.95 50.32
N MET A 169 -154.53 -2.38 49.25
CA MET A 169 -153.71 -1.54 48.38
C MET A 169 -154.53 -0.52 47.56
N ARG A 170 -155.81 -0.80 47.28
CA ARG A 170 -156.72 0.20 46.70
C ARG A 170 -157.11 1.27 47.71
N LEU A 171 -157.09 0.95 49.01
CA LEU A 171 -157.44 1.88 50.09
C LEU A 171 -156.23 2.68 50.61
N PHE A 172 -155.02 2.10 50.63
CA PHE A 172 -153.80 2.70 51.16
C PHE A 172 -152.74 3.01 50.09
N ASN A 173 -151.87 4.02 50.32
CA ASN A 173 -150.79 4.38 49.38
C ASN A 173 -149.73 3.26 49.31
N GLY A 174 -149.42 2.80 48.08
CA GLY A 174 -148.44 1.74 47.81
C GLY A 174 -147.03 1.95 48.38
N GLN A 175 -146.59 3.20 48.61
CA GLN A 175 -145.29 3.49 49.22
C GLN A 175 -145.21 3.13 50.71
N LEU A 176 -146.35 3.01 51.41
CA LEU A 176 -146.37 2.55 52.79
C LEU A 176 -145.93 1.09 52.92
N PHE A 177 -146.14 0.30 51.87
CA PHE A 177 -145.87 -1.14 51.88
C PHE A 177 -144.40 -1.49 51.57
N SER A 178 -143.62 -0.53 51.05
CA SER A 178 -142.16 -0.65 50.89
C SER A 178 -141.36 -0.20 52.12
N LEU A 179 -142.03 0.16 53.22
CA LEU A 179 -141.37 0.52 54.47
C LEU A 179 -140.92 -0.75 55.23
N PRO A 180 -139.84 -0.65 56.02
CA PRO A 180 -139.37 -1.77 56.85
C PRO A 180 -140.30 -2.01 58.04
N LEU A 181 -140.34 -3.24 58.54
CA LEU A 181 -141.02 -3.56 59.80
C LEU A 181 -140.10 -3.21 61.00
N GLY A 182 -140.54 -2.30 61.88
CA GLY A 182 -139.76 -1.84 63.04
C GLY A 182 -139.76 -0.32 63.23
N GLU A 183 -138.84 0.20 64.06
CA GLU A 183 -138.83 1.60 64.58
C GLU A 183 -138.88 2.72 63.52
N LYS A 184 -138.58 2.44 62.25
CA LYS A 184 -138.62 3.41 61.14
C LYS A 184 -139.63 3.06 60.03
N GLY A 185 -140.62 2.23 60.33
CA GLY A 185 -141.72 1.90 59.42
C GLY A 185 -142.96 1.40 60.17
N ILE A 186 -143.56 0.30 59.72
CA ILE A 186 -144.81 -0.22 60.32
C ILE A 186 -144.47 -1.05 61.56
N SER A 187 -144.91 -0.61 62.74
CA SER A 187 -144.80 -1.35 64.00
C SER A 187 -146.11 -2.09 64.29
N ALA A 188 -146.04 -3.42 64.37
CA ALA A 188 -147.18 -4.28 64.71
C ALA A 188 -146.80 -5.14 65.94
N GLU A 189 -147.47 -4.90 67.07
CA GLU A 189 -147.30 -5.68 68.31
C GLU A 189 -148.46 -6.68 68.47
N GLY A 190 -148.13 -7.97 68.67
CA GLY A 190 -149.10 -9.07 68.85
C GLY A 190 -149.87 -9.48 67.58
N ASP A 191 -150.97 -10.23 67.76
CA ASP A 191 -151.90 -10.62 66.68
C ASP A 191 -153.09 -9.64 66.54
N ASP A 192 -153.10 -8.57 67.33
CA ASP A 192 -154.20 -7.60 67.34
C ASP A 192 -154.25 -6.75 66.06
N TRP A 193 -153.12 -6.58 65.37
CA TRP A 193 -153.07 -5.86 64.08
C TRP A 193 -153.75 -6.65 62.96
N VAL A 194 -153.66 -7.99 62.97
CA VAL A 194 -154.35 -8.86 61.99
C VAL A 194 -155.85 -8.64 62.13
N LYS A 195 -156.37 -8.66 63.36
CA LYS A 195 -157.78 -8.37 63.65
C LYS A 195 -158.20 -6.95 63.27
N ALA A 196 -157.31 -5.96 63.44
CA ALA A 196 -157.60 -4.58 63.03
C ALA A 196 -157.73 -4.45 61.51
N VAL A 197 -156.89 -5.17 60.76
CA VAL A 197 -156.93 -5.20 59.29
C VAL A 197 -158.12 -6.05 58.78
N GLU A 198 -158.42 -7.18 59.43
CA GLU A 198 -159.62 -7.97 59.17
C GLU A 198 -160.90 -7.17 59.41
N ALA A 199 -160.97 -6.38 60.49
CA ALA A 199 -162.12 -5.51 60.77
C ALA A 199 -162.31 -4.40 59.71
N VAL A 200 -161.25 -4.03 59.00
CA VAL A 200 -161.32 -3.15 57.83
C VAL A 200 -161.79 -3.96 56.61
N LEU A 201 -161.24 -5.15 56.38
CA LEU A 201 -161.65 -6.04 55.28
C LEU A 201 -163.12 -6.50 55.37
N ASP A 202 -163.65 -6.75 56.57
CA ASP A 202 -165.06 -7.15 56.81
C ASP A 202 -166.08 -6.08 56.40
N ARG A 203 -165.65 -4.81 56.31
CA ARG A 203 -166.50 -3.70 55.86
C ARG A 203 -166.55 -3.56 54.33
N PHE A 204 -165.83 -4.41 53.61
CA PHE A 204 -165.95 -4.53 52.16
C PHE A 204 -167.09 -5.50 51.81
N LYS A 205 -168.11 -5.00 51.10
CA LYS A 205 -169.14 -5.83 50.47
C LYS A 205 -168.89 -5.83 48.96
N GLY A 206 -168.09 -6.80 48.50
CA GLY A 206 -167.59 -6.82 47.13
C GLY A 206 -166.54 -5.72 46.90
N ASP A 207 -166.70 -4.94 45.84
CA ASP A 207 -165.82 -3.81 45.51
C ASP A 207 -166.28 -2.47 46.13
N THR A 208 -167.26 -2.52 47.03
CA THR A 208 -167.77 -1.34 47.74
C THR A 208 -167.43 -1.41 49.23
N PHE A 209 -166.68 -0.42 49.72
CA PHE A 209 -166.36 -0.27 51.13
C PHE A 209 -167.45 0.55 51.83
N SER A 210 -168.14 -0.03 52.81
CA SER A 210 -169.28 0.60 53.49
C SER A 210 -169.05 0.72 55.00
N VAL A 211 -169.21 1.94 55.48
CA VAL A 211 -169.18 2.30 56.90
C VAL A 211 -170.41 3.13 57.26
N PRO A 212 -170.86 3.14 58.53
CA PRO A 212 -172.05 3.91 58.93
C PRO A 212 -171.90 5.39 58.53
N GLY A 213 -172.69 5.83 57.54
CA GLY A 213 -172.65 7.19 56.99
C GLY A 213 -171.83 7.40 55.71
N LEU A 214 -171.13 6.38 55.17
CA LEU A 214 -170.31 6.51 53.96
C LEU A 214 -170.21 5.17 53.19
N SER A 215 -170.41 5.21 51.87
CA SER A 215 -170.17 4.07 50.98
C SER A 215 -169.27 4.52 49.83
N ILE A 216 -168.11 3.87 49.66
CA ILE A 216 -167.13 4.17 48.62
C ILE A 216 -167.09 3.00 47.64
N ASP A 217 -167.30 3.27 46.36
CA ASP A 217 -167.10 2.29 45.28
C ASP A 217 -165.64 2.35 44.79
N LEU A 218 -164.93 1.24 44.89
CA LEU A 218 -163.50 1.10 44.59
C LEU A 218 -163.25 0.30 43.30
N SER A 219 -164.28 0.09 42.50
CA SER A 219 -164.22 -0.66 41.23
C SER A 219 -163.32 -0.01 40.16
N HIS A 220 -163.14 1.32 40.19
CA HIS A 220 -162.33 2.06 39.22
C HIS A 220 -160.87 2.29 39.62
N ILE A 221 -160.41 1.77 40.77
CA ILE A 221 -159.02 1.91 41.22
C ILE A 221 -158.30 0.58 40.97
N GLU A 222 -157.38 0.56 40.00
CA GLU A 222 -156.52 -0.60 39.74
C GLU A 222 -155.39 -0.70 40.79
N PRO A 223 -155.08 -1.91 41.29
CA PRO A 223 -153.96 -2.08 42.22
C PRO A 223 -152.60 -1.91 41.49
N PRO A 224 -151.64 -1.14 42.04
CA PRO A 224 -150.33 -0.93 41.42
C PRO A 224 -149.50 -2.23 41.37
N ALA A 225 -148.98 -2.57 40.19
CA ALA A 225 -148.19 -3.79 39.96
C ALA A 225 -146.75 -3.67 40.51
N LEU A 226 -146.48 -4.23 41.68
CA LEU A 226 -145.20 -4.20 42.38
C LEU A 226 -144.16 -5.24 41.90
N GLN A 227 -144.08 -5.53 40.60
CA GLN A 227 -143.00 -6.39 40.05
C GLN A 227 -141.62 -5.69 40.07
N ALA A 228 -141.58 -4.35 40.03
CA ALA A 228 -140.34 -3.58 39.99
C ALA A 228 -139.58 -3.47 41.32
N LEU A 229 -140.19 -3.83 42.45
CA LEU A 229 -139.52 -3.86 43.76
C LEU A 229 -138.90 -5.22 44.12
N ALA A 230 -139.03 -6.24 43.26
CA ALA A 230 -138.54 -7.59 43.53
C ALA A 230 -137.31 -8.03 42.67
N ASP A 231 -136.89 -7.26 41.66
CA ASP A 231 -135.88 -7.72 40.69
C ASP A 231 -134.43 -7.29 41.05
N ARG A 232 -133.74 -8.17 41.80
CA ARG A 232 -132.38 -7.96 42.34
C ARG A 232 -131.28 -7.88 41.26
N ALA A 233 -131.50 -8.49 40.09
CA ALA A 233 -130.49 -8.55 39.03
C ALA A 233 -130.33 -7.19 38.32
N ALA A 234 -131.44 -6.53 38.00
CA ALA A 234 -131.43 -5.23 37.32
C ALA A 234 -130.76 -4.12 38.16
N LEU A 235 -130.99 -4.10 39.48
CA LEU A 235 -130.36 -3.13 40.39
C LEU A 235 -128.84 -3.34 40.53
N ARG A 236 -128.35 -4.59 40.42
CA ARG A 236 -126.90 -4.88 40.42
C ARG A 236 -126.22 -4.41 39.14
N ASP A 237 -126.81 -4.68 37.97
CA ASP A 237 -126.27 -4.20 36.69
C ASP A 237 -126.24 -2.67 36.62
N GLN A 238 -127.26 -2.02 37.15
CA GLN A 238 -127.30 -0.56 37.24
C GLN A 238 -126.21 -0.02 38.15
N LYS A 239 -125.95 -0.68 39.30
CA LYS A 239 -124.82 -0.33 40.18
C LYS A 239 -123.48 -0.48 39.46
N ASP A 240 -123.23 -1.59 38.77
CA ASP A 240 -121.96 -1.85 38.10
C ASP A 240 -121.68 -0.85 36.96
N ARG A 241 -122.71 -0.45 36.22
CA ARG A 241 -122.60 0.62 35.20
C ARG A 241 -122.26 1.96 35.84
N LEU A 242 -122.98 2.35 36.90
CA LEU A 242 -122.72 3.59 37.63
C LEU A 242 -121.33 3.59 38.30
N GLU A 243 -120.83 2.44 38.77
CA GLU A 243 -119.48 2.32 39.34
C GLU A 243 -118.38 2.48 38.28
N ARG A 244 -118.59 1.99 37.04
CA ARG A 244 -117.66 2.21 35.91
C ARG A 244 -117.65 3.66 35.45
N GLU A 245 -118.82 4.27 35.28
CA GLU A 245 -118.95 5.68 34.92
C GLU A 245 -118.32 6.58 36.00
N LEU A 246 -118.53 6.27 37.28
CA LEU A 246 -117.90 6.98 38.39
C LEU A 246 -116.37 6.88 38.34
N LYS A 247 -115.82 5.71 38.02
CA LYS A 247 -114.36 5.52 37.91
C LYS A 247 -113.77 6.38 36.79
N GLN A 248 -114.44 6.46 35.63
CA GLN A 248 -114.03 7.30 34.50
C GLN A 248 -114.16 8.80 34.80
N LEU A 249 -115.23 9.21 35.48
CA LEU A 249 -115.43 10.62 35.84
C LEU A 249 -114.43 11.08 36.91
N LYS A 250 -114.03 10.20 37.83
CA LYS A 250 -112.97 10.46 38.82
C LYS A 250 -111.61 10.71 38.19
N THR A 251 -111.23 9.94 37.16
CA THR A 251 -109.95 10.15 36.46
C THR A 251 -109.97 11.46 35.65
N GLN A 252 -111.09 11.79 35.00
CA GLN A 252 -111.27 13.06 34.29
C GLN A 252 -111.24 14.27 35.23
N HIS A 253 -111.86 14.16 36.41
CA HIS A 253 -111.84 15.20 37.44
C HIS A 253 -110.43 15.43 37.99
N ALA A 254 -109.70 14.36 38.33
CA ALA A 254 -108.31 14.48 38.80
C ALA A 254 -107.40 15.21 37.80
N VAL A 255 -107.58 14.96 36.50
CA VAL A 255 -106.87 15.63 35.41
C VAL A 255 -107.31 17.09 35.21
N ALA A 256 -108.57 17.42 35.50
CA ALA A 256 -109.09 18.78 35.44
C ALA A 256 -108.61 19.66 36.61
N VAL A 257 -108.39 19.08 37.79
CA VAL A 257 -107.92 19.76 39.01
C VAL A 257 -106.46 20.19 38.88
N ASP A 258 -105.58 19.36 38.31
CA ASP A 258 -104.14 19.68 38.14
C ASP A 258 -103.65 19.47 36.71
N ARG A 259 -104.12 20.33 35.81
CA ARG A 259 -103.79 20.29 34.38
C ARG A 259 -102.29 20.45 34.09
N ALA A 260 -101.57 21.21 34.91
CA ALA A 260 -100.14 21.43 34.70
C ALA A 260 -99.33 20.18 35.05
N ALA A 261 -99.61 19.53 36.19
CA ALA A 261 -98.97 18.28 36.55
C ALA A 261 -99.33 17.15 35.59
N SER A 262 -100.59 17.01 35.17
CA SER A 262 -100.98 16.00 34.19
C SER A 262 -100.33 16.24 32.82
N LYS A 263 -100.13 17.50 32.37
CA LYS A 263 -99.40 17.77 31.13
C LYS A 263 -97.92 17.37 31.23
N ALA A 264 -97.25 17.67 32.35
CA ALA A 264 -95.88 17.25 32.58
C ALA A 264 -95.74 15.71 32.65
N GLN A 265 -96.72 15.03 33.26
CA GLN A 265 -96.79 13.57 33.26
C GLN A 265 -97.01 12.99 31.85
N ALA A 266 -97.84 13.63 31.01
CA ALA A 266 -98.01 13.24 29.61
C ALA A 266 -96.69 13.34 28.82
N GLU A 267 -95.96 14.45 28.99
CA GLU A 267 -94.65 14.65 28.35
C GLU A 267 -93.61 13.63 28.85
N ALA A 268 -93.62 13.31 30.15
CA ALA A 268 -92.77 12.27 30.72
C ALA A 268 -93.11 10.87 30.20
N LEU A 269 -94.40 10.53 30.07
CA LEU A 269 -94.86 9.27 29.48
C LEU A 269 -94.52 9.20 27.99
N TYR A 270 -94.60 10.31 27.26
CA TYR A 270 -94.17 10.38 25.86
C TYR A 270 -92.67 10.11 25.70
N GLN A 271 -91.83 10.70 26.57
CA GLN A 271 -90.40 10.37 26.60
C GLN A 271 -90.17 8.89 26.95
N ALA A 272 -90.93 8.33 27.90
CA ALA A 272 -90.85 6.92 28.23
C ALA A 272 -91.26 6.01 27.04
N VAL A 273 -92.23 6.43 26.22
CA VAL A 273 -92.58 5.72 24.97
C VAL A 273 -91.43 5.77 23.98
N LEU A 274 -90.79 6.93 23.78
CA LEU A 274 -89.63 7.05 22.89
C LEU A 274 -88.44 6.21 23.37
N ASP A 275 -88.16 6.24 24.67
CA ASP A 275 -87.10 5.44 25.29
C ASP A 275 -87.38 3.94 25.19
N ALA A 276 -88.64 3.52 25.38
CA ALA A 276 -89.07 2.13 25.22
C ALA A 276 -89.01 1.66 23.75
N GLN A 277 -89.38 2.51 22.79
CA GLN A 277 -89.21 2.23 21.36
C GLN A 277 -87.74 2.04 21.01
N LYS A 278 -86.90 2.99 21.42
CA LYS A 278 -85.46 2.94 21.19
C LYS A 278 -84.83 1.73 21.88
N ALA A 279 -85.26 1.39 23.09
CA ALA A 279 -84.79 0.19 23.79
C ALA A 279 -85.16 -1.10 23.05
N LEU A 280 -86.36 -1.19 22.48
CA LEU A 280 -86.78 -2.33 21.66
C LEU A 280 -85.98 -2.44 20.36
N GLU A 281 -85.74 -1.31 19.68
CA GLU A 281 -84.90 -1.26 18.48
C GLU A 281 -83.45 -1.64 18.78
N ASP A 282 -82.86 -1.10 19.86
CA ASP A 282 -81.52 -1.41 20.32
C ASP A 282 -81.41 -2.89 20.73
N PHE A 283 -82.45 -3.48 21.34
CA PHE A 283 -82.50 -4.90 21.69
C PHE A 283 -82.55 -5.79 20.45
N ARG A 284 -83.41 -5.47 19.47
CA ARG A 284 -83.46 -6.18 18.18
C ARG A 284 -82.12 -6.08 17.44
N ARG A 285 -81.51 -4.90 17.43
CA ARG A 285 -80.17 -4.67 16.89
C ARG A 285 -79.11 -5.51 17.63
N SER A 286 -79.22 -5.64 18.96
CA SER A 286 -78.33 -6.49 19.74
C SER A 286 -78.48 -7.98 19.39
N GLN A 287 -79.70 -8.46 19.09
CA GLN A 287 -79.93 -9.84 18.66
C GLN A 287 -79.35 -10.12 17.26
N THR A 288 -79.53 -9.19 16.32
CA THR A 288 -78.95 -9.33 14.97
C THR A 288 -77.42 -9.34 15.02
N LEU A 289 -76.83 -8.45 15.83
CA LEU A 289 -75.38 -8.41 16.02
C LEU A 289 -74.87 -9.64 16.79
N ALA A 290 -75.61 -10.14 17.79
CA ALA A 290 -75.24 -11.35 18.52
C ALA A 290 -75.22 -12.61 17.64
N ALA A 291 -76.04 -12.67 16.59
CA ALA A 291 -76.00 -13.77 15.62
C ALA A 291 -74.70 -13.78 14.79
N GLU A 292 -74.13 -12.61 14.51
CA GLU A 292 -72.88 -12.45 13.73
C GLU A 292 -71.61 -12.51 14.61
N GLU A 293 -71.75 -12.44 15.93
CA GLU A 293 -70.66 -12.48 16.92
C GLU A 293 -69.68 -13.65 16.73
N PRO A 294 -70.10 -14.93 16.60
CA PRO A 294 -69.15 -16.02 16.47
C PRO A 294 -68.29 -15.89 15.20
N ALA A 295 -68.90 -15.45 14.09
CA ALA A 295 -68.18 -15.21 12.84
C ALA A 295 -67.19 -14.04 12.96
N LYS A 296 -67.57 -12.97 13.67
CA LYS A 296 -66.69 -11.82 13.92
C LYS A 296 -65.54 -12.13 14.87
N LEU A 297 -65.77 -12.94 15.89
CA LEU A 297 -64.71 -13.43 16.79
C LEU A 297 -63.73 -14.35 16.05
N GLU A 298 -64.22 -15.20 15.16
CA GLU A 298 -63.35 -16.03 14.31
C GLU A 298 -62.52 -15.18 13.34
N GLN A 299 -63.13 -14.19 12.68
CA GLN A 299 -62.42 -13.22 11.84
C GLN A 299 -61.35 -12.45 12.62
N LEU A 300 -61.67 -11.99 13.84
CA LEU A 300 -60.72 -11.30 14.70
C LEU A 300 -59.53 -12.21 15.05
N ALA A 301 -59.79 -13.45 15.48
CA ALA A 301 -58.75 -14.40 15.83
C ALA A 301 -57.84 -14.74 14.63
N GLN A 302 -58.41 -14.89 13.43
CA GLN A 302 -57.64 -15.10 12.20
C GLN A 302 -56.78 -13.88 11.84
N ALA A 303 -57.35 -12.68 11.94
CA ALA A 303 -56.63 -11.44 11.65
C ALA A 303 -55.50 -11.17 12.66
N GLU A 304 -55.74 -11.39 13.95
CA GLU A 304 -54.73 -11.27 15.02
C GLU A 304 -53.61 -12.29 14.84
N ALA A 305 -53.93 -13.56 14.54
CA ALA A 305 -52.92 -14.58 14.25
C ALA A 305 -52.08 -14.23 13.01
N ALA A 306 -52.71 -13.75 11.94
CA ALA A 306 -52.01 -13.30 10.73
C ALA A 306 -51.13 -12.08 11.02
N GLN A 307 -51.60 -11.13 11.84
CA GLN A 307 -50.81 -9.96 12.25
C GLN A 307 -49.57 -10.36 13.05
N ASP A 308 -49.70 -11.29 14.00
CA ASP A 308 -48.59 -11.78 14.82
C ASP A 308 -47.55 -12.56 13.99
N GLU A 309 -48.01 -13.37 13.03
CA GLU A 309 -47.12 -14.05 12.08
C GLU A 309 -46.36 -13.03 11.21
N LEU A 310 -47.04 -12.00 10.71
CA LEU A 310 -46.42 -10.94 9.92
C LEU A 310 -45.42 -10.10 10.74
N LYS A 311 -45.69 -9.86 12.04
CA LYS A 311 -44.76 -9.18 12.94
C LYS A 311 -43.49 -10.01 13.15
N ARG A 312 -43.63 -11.32 13.39
CA ARG A 312 -42.46 -12.22 13.53
C ARG A 312 -41.62 -12.28 12.27
N THR A 313 -42.24 -12.33 11.09
CA THR A 313 -41.49 -12.30 9.83
C THR A 313 -40.83 -10.94 9.59
N SER A 314 -41.46 -9.83 10.00
CA SER A 314 -40.86 -8.49 9.99
C SER A 314 -39.65 -8.35 10.92
N ASP A 315 -39.69 -8.94 12.11
CA ASP A 315 -38.54 -8.93 13.03
C ASP A 315 -37.38 -9.77 12.47
N ALA A 316 -37.66 -10.98 11.97
CA ALA A 316 -36.66 -11.82 11.31
C ALA A 316 -36.08 -11.15 10.05
N PHE A 317 -36.90 -10.35 9.35
CA PHE A 317 -36.48 -9.54 8.23
C PHE A 317 -35.50 -8.44 8.65
N ALA A 318 -35.77 -7.74 9.76
CA ALA A 318 -34.88 -6.71 10.29
C ALA A 318 -33.49 -7.29 10.61
N GLU A 319 -33.42 -8.49 11.18
CA GLU A 319 -32.16 -9.19 11.41
C GLU A 319 -31.42 -9.52 10.10
N ARG A 320 -32.13 -10.01 9.08
CA ARG A 320 -31.53 -10.29 7.76
C ARG A 320 -30.97 -9.03 7.10
N VAL A 321 -31.70 -7.92 7.15
CA VAL A 321 -31.22 -6.63 6.62
C VAL A 321 -29.96 -6.17 7.36
N GLN A 322 -29.92 -6.30 8.69
CA GLN A 322 -28.73 -5.99 9.47
C GLN A 322 -27.54 -6.87 9.05
N GLN A 323 -27.74 -8.19 8.89
CA GLN A 323 -26.70 -9.11 8.44
C GLN A 323 -26.16 -8.75 7.05
N ILE A 324 -27.04 -8.47 6.08
CA ILE A 324 -26.64 -8.07 4.72
C ILE A 324 -25.90 -6.74 4.75
N SER A 325 -26.36 -5.77 5.56
CA SER A 325 -25.68 -4.49 5.71
C SER A 325 -24.27 -4.63 6.29
N ALA A 326 -24.08 -5.53 7.27
CA ALA A 326 -22.78 -5.84 7.84
C ALA A 326 -21.85 -6.51 6.82
N ARG A 327 -22.37 -7.43 6.00
CA ARG A 327 -21.63 -8.06 4.90
C ARG A 327 -21.22 -7.03 3.84
N LEU A 328 -22.13 -6.14 3.45
CA LEU A 328 -21.83 -5.04 2.52
C LEU A 328 -20.74 -4.11 3.06
N GLN A 329 -20.78 -3.77 4.36
CA GLN A 329 -19.73 -2.98 4.98
C GLN A 329 -18.38 -3.71 5.00
N LEU A 330 -18.37 -5.02 5.27
CA LEU A 330 -17.15 -5.82 5.23
C LEU A 330 -16.54 -5.87 3.83
N VAL A 331 -17.35 -6.16 2.80
CA VAL A 331 -16.91 -6.16 1.40
C VAL A 331 -16.41 -4.77 1.00
N GLY A 332 -17.11 -3.70 1.40
CA GLY A 332 -16.68 -2.32 1.16
C GLY A 332 -15.34 -1.98 1.81
N ARG A 333 -15.08 -2.46 3.03
CA ARG A 333 -13.76 -2.33 3.69
C ARG A 333 -12.68 -3.10 2.94
N GLN A 334 -12.96 -4.33 2.53
CA GLN A 334 -12.01 -5.14 1.77
C GLN A 334 -11.64 -4.50 0.42
N LEU A 335 -12.62 -3.93 -0.29
CA LEU A 335 -12.37 -3.16 -1.51
C LEU A 335 -11.51 -1.92 -1.23
N ALA A 336 -11.84 -1.15 -0.19
CA ALA A 336 -11.07 0.04 0.18
C ALA A 336 -9.62 -0.31 0.59
N ASP A 337 -9.42 -1.40 1.32
CA ASP A 337 -8.10 -1.89 1.71
C ASP A 337 -7.28 -2.34 0.49
N LEU A 338 -7.93 -3.01 -0.47
CA LEU A 338 -7.31 -3.44 -1.73
C LEU A 338 -6.91 -2.23 -2.58
N GLU A 339 -7.81 -1.25 -2.74
CA GLU A 339 -7.52 0.01 -3.47
C GLU A 339 -6.43 0.84 -2.77
N ALA A 340 -6.38 0.85 -1.44
CA ALA A 340 -5.33 1.53 -0.69
C ALA A 340 -3.97 0.87 -0.94
N LYS A 341 -3.90 -0.47 -0.90
CA LYS A 341 -2.69 -1.24 -1.23
C LYS A 341 -2.24 -0.98 -2.66
N GLU A 342 -3.18 -1.00 -3.61
CA GLU A 342 -2.93 -0.71 -5.02
C GLU A 342 -2.34 0.70 -5.21
N ARG A 343 -2.93 1.73 -4.58
CA ARG A 343 -2.39 3.10 -4.61
C ARG A 343 -0.98 3.20 -4.02
N THR A 344 -0.73 2.55 -2.87
CA THR A 344 0.61 2.57 -2.26
C THR A 344 1.65 1.90 -3.16
N LEU A 345 1.27 0.80 -3.82
CA LEU A 345 2.11 0.10 -4.77
C LEU A 345 2.34 0.92 -6.04
N GLU A 346 1.32 1.58 -6.58
CA GLU A 346 1.45 2.50 -7.72
C GLU A 346 2.39 3.67 -7.41
N ASP A 347 2.24 4.30 -6.25
CA ASP A 347 3.11 5.40 -5.83
C ASP A 347 4.56 4.94 -5.67
N ALA A 348 4.76 3.74 -5.14
CA ALA A 348 6.08 3.15 -5.05
C ALA A 348 6.60 2.76 -6.45
N LEU A 349 5.79 2.21 -7.34
CA LEU A 349 6.16 1.92 -8.73
C LEU A 349 6.58 3.16 -9.51
N ARG A 350 5.89 4.30 -9.32
CA ARG A 350 6.27 5.57 -9.94
C ARG A 350 7.67 6.05 -9.54
N ARG A 351 8.13 5.67 -8.35
CA ARG A 351 9.48 5.97 -7.85
C ARG A 351 10.51 4.95 -8.32
N ARG A 352 10.10 3.78 -8.82
CA ARG A 352 10.99 2.72 -9.26
C ARG A 352 11.71 3.14 -10.54
N GLN A 353 13.03 3.18 -10.47
CA GLN A 353 13.84 3.28 -11.69
C GLN A 353 14.05 1.89 -12.27
N LEU A 354 13.77 1.75 -13.56
CA LEU A 354 14.00 0.50 -14.28
C LEU A 354 15.50 0.23 -14.38
N LEU A 355 15.88 -1.02 -14.19
CA LEU A 355 17.26 -1.44 -14.29
C LEU A 355 17.74 -1.24 -15.74
N PRO A 356 18.81 -0.47 -15.99
CA PRO A 356 19.32 -0.28 -17.34
C PRO A 356 19.82 -1.62 -17.92
N ALA A 357 19.46 -1.91 -19.17
CA ALA A 357 19.85 -3.17 -19.84
C ALA A 357 21.37 -3.34 -19.96
N ASN A 358 22.12 -2.23 -19.98
CA ASN A 358 23.58 -2.22 -20.10
C ASN A 358 24.29 -2.20 -18.74
N LEU A 359 23.58 -2.36 -17.61
CA LEU A 359 24.21 -2.36 -16.30
C LEU A 359 25.04 -3.65 -16.11
N PRO A 360 26.34 -3.56 -15.81
CA PRO A 360 27.19 -4.73 -15.61
C PRO A 360 26.69 -5.63 -14.48
N PHE A 361 26.92 -6.94 -14.63
CA PHE A 361 26.60 -7.91 -13.58
C PHE A 361 27.56 -7.78 -12.41
N GLY A 362 26.99 -7.79 -11.21
CA GLY A 362 27.74 -7.77 -9.95
C GLY A 362 27.98 -9.15 -9.35
N THR A 363 28.49 -9.19 -8.12
CA THR A 363 28.59 -10.43 -7.35
C THR A 363 27.21 -11.01 -7.09
N PRO A 364 26.92 -12.28 -7.45
CA PRO A 364 25.60 -12.87 -7.28
C PRO A 364 25.09 -12.74 -5.84
N PHE A 365 23.87 -12.22 -5.68
CA PHE A 365 23.22 -12.07 -4.38
C PHE A 365 22.61 -13.41 -3.98
N MET A 366 23.09 -14.02 -2.89
CA MET A 366 22.71 -15.39 -2.47
C MET A 366 21.77 -15.42 -1.27
N ASP A 367 21.51 -14.29 -0.60
CA ASP A 367 20.65 -14.26 0.59
C ASP A 367 19.21 -14.67 0.26
N PRO A 368 18.48 -15.33 1.16
CA PRO A 368 17.09 -15.68 0.93
C PRO A 368 16.25 -14.41 0.76
N VAL A 369 15.38 -14.40 -0.25
CA VAL A 369 14.43 -13.32 -0.51
C VAL A 369 13.05 -13.92 -0.39
N ASP A 370 12.22 -13.35 0.49
CA ASP A 370 10.81 -13.71 0.62
C ASP A 370 10.03 -13.13 -0.56
N ASP A 371 9.57 -14.01 -1.44
CA ASP A 371 8.86 -13.74 -2.68
C ASP A 371 7.32 -13.78 -2.52
N SER A 372 6.81 -13.63 -1.30
CA SER A 372 5.37 -13.50 -1.06
C SER A 372 4.80 -12.18 -1.55
N LEU A 373 3.53 -12.19 -1.99
CA LEU A 373 2.80 -10.97 -2.40
C LEU A 373 2.66 -9.95 -1.25
N GLU A 374 2.61 -10.42 0.00
CA GLU A 374 2.57 -9.55 1.18
C GLU A 374 3.86 -8.74 1.34
N ASN A 375 4.99 -9.30 0.90
CA ASN A 375 6.30 -8.65 0.96
C ASN A 375 6.61 -7.78 -0.27
N LEU A 376 5.68 -7.64 -1.23
CA LEU A 376 5.89 -6.89 -2.47
C LEU A 376 6.28 -5.42 -2.22
N GLN A 377 5.57 -4.73 -1.33
CA GLN A 377 5.85 -3.32 -1.02
C GLN A 377 7.21 -3.13 -0.32
N PRO A 378 7.55 -3.90 0.74
CA PRO A 378 8.90 -3.88 1.31
C PRO A 378 10.00 -4.20 0.30
N LEU A 379 9.83 -5.22 -0.55
CA LEU A 379 10.81 -5.58 -1.59
C LEU A 379 11.04 -4.46 -2.59
N LEU A 380 9.96 -3.77 -2.98
CA LEU A 380 10.05 -2.67 -3.93
C LEU A 380 10.75 -1.45 -3.32
N ASN A 381 10.53 -1.19 -2.02
CA ASN A 381 11.29 -0.19 -1.28
C ASN A 381 12.77 -0.57 -1.14
N ASP A 382 13.09 -1.84 -0.81
CA ASP A 382 14.46 -2.32 -0.70
C ASP A 382 15.22 -2.26 -2.04
N TYR A 383 14.53 -2.52 -3.16
CA TYR A 383 15.08 -2.30 -4.50
C TYR A 383 15.41 -0.82 -4.73
N GLN A 384 14.50 0.10 -4.36
CA GLN A 384 14.75 1.54 -4.50
C GLN A 384 15.89 2.03 -3.63
N ASP A 385 15.96 1.57 -2.39
CA ASP A 385 17.04 1.91 -1.47
C ASP A 385 18.38 1.38 -1.98
N SER A 386 18.39 0.15 -2.53
CA SER A 386 19.57 -0.45 -3.16
C SER A 386 20.00 0.33 -4.41
N TRP A 387 19.05 0.80 -5.22
CA TRP A 387 19.33 1.64 -6.39
C TRP A 387 19.90 3.02 -6.00
N GLN A 388 19.31 3.68 -5.01
CA GLN A 388 19.83 4.94 -4.50
C GLN A 388 21.21 4.77 -3.86
N ALA A 389 21.43 3.67 -3.13
CA ALA A 389 22.74 3.34 -2.58
C ALA A 389 23.77 3.12 -3.70
N LEU A 390 23.39 2.46 -4.79
CA LEU A 390 24.26 2.27 -5.96
C LEU A 390 24.69 3.62 -6.55
N GLN A 391 23.73 4.53 -6.79
CA GLN A 391 24.01 5.88 -7.30
C GLN A 391 24.94 6.68 -6.39
N ARG A 392 24.74 6.60 -5.06
CA ARG A 392 25.61 7.25 -4.08
C ARG A 392 27.02 6.67 -4.12
N VAL A 393 27.15 5.35 -4.20
CA VAL A 393 28.45 4.67 -4.27
C VAL A 393 29.18 5.00 -5.59
N ASP A 394 28.47 5.03 -6.72
CA ASP A 394 29.05 5.44 -8.01
C ASP A 394 29.59 6.87 -7.95
N GLY A 395 28.81 7.83 -7.44
CA GLY A 395 29.28 9.20 -7.25
C GLY A 395 30.47 9.31 -6.29
N GLN A 396 30.51 8.49 -5.23
CA GLN A 396 31.67 8.42 -4.32
C GLN A 396 32.91 7.83 -5.00
N ILE A 397 32.75 6.81 -5.84
CA ILE A 397 33.84 6.20 -6.61
C ILE A 397 34.41 7.23 -7.58
N GLU A 398 33.57 7.96 -8.31
CA GLU A 398 34.00 9.02 -9.23
C GLU A 398 34.77 10.12 -8.50
N ALA A 399 34.25 10.60 -7.36
CA ALA A 399 34.93 11.61 -6.55
C ALA A 399 36.28 11.13 -6.01
N LEU A 400 36.35 9.88 -5.51
CA LEU A 400 37.59 9.28 -5.03
C LEU A 400 38.59 9.05 -6.17
N TYR A 401 38.12 8.64 -7.35
CA TYR A 401 38.95 8.50 -8.53
C TYR A 401 39.55 9.85 -8.96
N ALA A 402 38.75 10.92 -8.98
CA ALA A 402 39.22 12.27 -9.27
C ALA A 402 40.30 12.73 -8.27
N GLN A 403 40.13 12.42 -6.98
CA GLN A 403 41.15 12.72 -5.96
C GLN A 403 42.46 11.94 -6.19
N VAL A 404 42.38 10.67 -6.60
CA VAL A 404 43.56 9.86 -6.94
C VAL A 404 44.29 10.44 -8.16
N ARG A 405 43.54 10.91 -9.16
CA ARG A 405 44.09 11.58 -10.35
C ARG A 405 44.78 12.90 -9.99
N LEU A 406 44.19 13.71 -9.10
CA LEU A 406 44.81 14.95 -8.59
C LEU A 406 46.14 14.68 -7.86
N LYS A 407 46.31 13.50 -7.27
CA LYS A 407 47.55 13.06 -6.63
C LYS A 407 48.59 12.50 -7.61
N GLY A 408 48.34 12.58 -8.92
CA GLY A 408 49.32 12.26 -9.98
C GLY A 408 49.34 10.81 -10.46
N VAL A 409 48.39 9.96 -10.04
CA VAL A 409 48.32 8.58 -10.53
C VAL A 409 47.58 8.54 -11.87
N ALA A 410 48.32 8.48 -12.97
CA ALA A 410 47.78 8.42 -14.35
C ALA A 410 48.08 7.09 -15.08
N LYS A 411 48.62 6.09 -14.37
CA LYS A 411 49.14 4.83 -14.93
C LYS A 411 48.14 4.04 -15.80
N PHE A 412 46.83 4.25 -15.59
CA PHE A 412 45.75 3.51 -16.26
C PHE A 412 44.77 4.42 -17.04
N ASP A 413 45.09 5.69 -17.24
CA ASP A 413 44.18 6.64 -17.93
C ASP A 413 43.96 6.29 -19.41
N SER A 414 44.84 5.48 -20.02
CA SER A 414 44.69 4.98 -21.39
C SER A 414 43.65 3.88 -21.56
N GLU A 415 43.14 3.29 -20.47
CA GLU A 415 42.15 2.21 -20.54
C GLU A 415 40.76 2.80 -20.82
N GLU A 416 40.08 2.40 -21.90
CA GLU A 416 38.78 2.96 -22.29
C GLU A 416 37.64 2.53 -21.35
N ASP A 417 37.70 1.32 -20.80
CA ASP A 417 36.69 0.79 -19.88
C ASP A 417 36.91 1.31 -18.45
N PRO A 418 35.97 2.12 -17.90
CA PRO A 418 36.09 2.66 -16.55
C PRO A 418 36.13 1.57 -15.47
N GLU A 419 35.52 0.41 -15.67
CA GLU A 419 35.48 -0.66 -14.66
C GLU A 419 36.79 -1.40 -14.57
N ARG A 420 37.32 -1.82 -15.72
CA ARG A 420 38.64 -2.42 -15.81
C ARG A 420 39.71 -1.47 -15.28
N ARG A 421 39.58 -0.17 -15.55
CA ARG A 421 40.47 0.86 -15.00
C ARG A 421 40.48 0.89 -13.48
N LEU A 422 39.29 0.88 -12.85
CA LEU A 422 39.16 0.86 -11.39
C LEU A 422 39.73 -0.43 -10.79
N HIS A 423 39.49 -1.59 -11.41
CA HIS A 423 40.06 -2.86 -10.97
C HIS A 423 41.58 -2.89 -11.06
N LEU A 424 42.16 -2.41 -12.16
CA LEU A 424 43.62 -2.29 -12.31
C LEU A 424 44.21 -1.37 -11.24
N LEU A 425 43.56 -0.25 -10.92
CA LEU A 425 44.02 0.68 -9.90
C LEU A 425 43.96 0.06 -8.49
N VAL A 426 42.88 -0.68 -8.17
CA VAL A 426 42.75 -1.39 -6.89
C VAL A 426 43.77 -2.52 -6.79
N ASN A 427 43.97 -3.29 -7.85
CA ASN A 427 44.97 -4.37 -7.89
C ASN A 427 46.40 -3.84 -7.76
N ALA A 428 46.72 -2.73 -8.44
CA ALA A 428 48.02 -2.07 -8.31
C ALA A 428 48.26 -1.58 -6.87
N TYR A 429 47.23 -1.08 -6.20
CA TYR A 429 47.33 -0.72 -4.78
C TYR A 429 47.57 -1.95 -3.89
N ALA A 430 46.87 -3.05 -4.12
CA ALA A 430 47.03 -4.30 -3.37
C ALA A 430 48.46 -4.87 -3.50
N HIS A 431 49.06 -4.76 -4.69
CA HIS A 431 50.40 -5.27 -4.98
C HIS A 431 51.52 -4.22 -4.89
N ARG A 432 51.28 -3.07 -4.25
CA ARG A 432 52.28 -1.99 -4.15
C ARG A 432 53.58 -2.44 -3.48
N GLN A 433 53.50 -3.34 -2.50
CA GLN A 433 54.67 -3.90 -1.83
C GLN A 433 55.47 -4.82 -2.76
N ASP A 434 54.79 -5.66 -3.52
CA ASP A 434 55.41 -6.55 -4.50
C ASP A 434 56.09 -5.75 -5.61
N GLU A 435 55.45 -4.68 -6.11
CA GLU A 435 56.02 -3.78 -7.12
C GLU A 435 57.24 -3.02 -6.59
N ALA A 436 57.22 -2.60 -5.32
CA ALA A 436 58.39 -2.00 -4.69
C ALA A 436 59.56 -3.00 -4.57
N LEU A 437 59.28 -4.25 -4.25
CA LEU A 437 60.28 -5.32 -4.17
C LEU A 437 60.86 -5.68 -5.54
N THR A 438 60.03 -5.78 -6.59
CA THR A 438 60.52 -6.05 -7.95
C THR A 438 61.35 -4.89 -8.48
N LEU A 439 60.94 -3.65 -8.23
CA LEU A 439 61.70 -2.47 -8.62
C LEU A 439 63.04 -2.38 -7.86
N ALA A 440 63.07 -2.74 -6.58
CA ALA A 440 64.32 -2.85 -5.82
C ALA A 440 65.24 -3.94 -6.40
N LYS A 441 64.71 -5.11 -6.76
CA LYS A 441 65.48 -6.18 -7.42
C LYS A 441 66.00 -5.75 -8.80
N ALA A 442 65.18 -5.06 -9.60
CA ALA A 442 65.59 -4.54 -10.91
C ALA A 442 66.70 -3.49 -10.78
N ARG A 443 66.60 -2.58 -9.80
CA ARG A 443 67.66 -1.62 -9.48
C ARG A 443 68.96 -2.33 -9.09
N ARG A 444 68.88 -3.37 -8.26
CA ARG A 444 70.05 -4.18 -7.89
C ARG A 444 70.71 -4.81 -9.12
N ALA A 445 69.92 -5.48 -9.97
CA ALA A 445 70.42 -6.09 -11.20
C ALA A 445 71.11 -5.05 -12.11
N ALA A 446 70.51 -3.86 -12.28
CA ALA A 446 71.12 -2.79 -13.08
C ALA A 446 72.45 -2.29 -12.50
N VAL A 447 72.56 -2.15 -11.17
CA VAL A 447 73.82 -1.77 -10.50
C VAL A 447 74.90 -2.84 -10.70
N THR A 448 74.55 -4.12 -10.57
CA THR A 448 75.46 -5.24 -10.82
C THR A 448 75.92 -5.28 -12.27
N ASP A 449 75.02 -5.03 -13.24
CA ASP A 449 75.37 -4.96 -14.65
C ASP A 449 76.32 -3.79 -14.96
N ILE A 450 76.07 -2.60 -14.40
CA ILE A 450 76.98 -1.45 -14.52
C ILE A 450 78.37 -1.82 -13.96
N ALA A 451 78.43 -2.38 -12.76
CA ALA A 451 79.69 -2.78 -12.15
C ALA A 451 80.45 -3.83 -12.98
N ARG A 452 79.74 -4.78 -13.58
CA ARG A 452 80.32 -5.76 -14.52
C ARG A 452 80.92 -5.08 -15.75
N THR A 453 80.22 -4.12 -16.35
CA THR A 453 80.76 -3.37 -17.50
C THR A 453 81.99 -2.56 -17.12
N LEU A 454 81.99 -1.91 -15.96
CA LEU A 454 83.16 -1.17 -15.45
C LEU A 454 84.35 -2.10 -15.15
N ARG A 455 84.09 -3.29 -14.60
CA ARG A 455 85.11 -4.32 -14.36
C ARG A 455 85.76 -4.81 -15.65
N ASN A 456 84.97 -4.98 -16.72
CA ASN A 456 85.50 -5.33 -18.04
C ASN A 456 86.41 -4.21 -18.59
N ILE A 457 85.94 -2.96 -18.58
CA ILE A 457 86.73 -1.82 -19.05
C ILE A 457 88.04 -1.69 -18.25
N ARG A 458 88.01 -1.93 -16.94
CA ARG A 458 89.19 -1.95 -16.08
C ARG A 458 90.16 -3.07 -16.45
N SER A 459 89.66 -4.28 -16.69
CA SER A 459 90.47 -5.42 -17.15
C SER A 459 91.06 -5.19 -18.55
N ASP A 460 90.33 -4.50 -19.44
CA ASP A 460 90.79 -4.13 -20.78
C ASP A 460 91.96 -3.13 -20.69
N TYR A 461 91.92 -2.20 -19.73
CA TYR A 461 93.03 -1.28 -19.43
C TYR A 461 94.29 -2.03 -18.99
N GLU A 462 94.17 -2.97 -18.03
CA GLU A 462 95.30 -3.79 -17.57
C GLU A 462 95.87 -4.66 -18.71
N SER A 463 95.00 -5.19 -19.57
CA SER A 463 95.40 -5.96 -20.75
C SER A 463 96.17 -5.10 -21.75
N LEU A 464 95.71 -3.87 -22.01
CA LEU A 464 96.40 -2.92 -22.88
C LEU A 464 97.77 -2.53 -22.30
N GLU A 465 97.85 -2.29 -20.99
CA GLU A 465 99.11 -1.99 -20.30
C GLU A 465 100.12 -3.14 -20.47
N HIS A 466 99.66 -4.39 -20.32
CA HIS A 466 100.49 -5.56 -20.55
C HIS A 466 100.95 -5.69 -22.01
N GLN A 467 100.06 -5.45 -22.98
CA GLN A 467 100.41 -5.47 -24.40
C GLN A 467 101.45 -4.40 -24.76
N LEU A 468 101.34 -3.19 -24.20
CA LEU A 468 102.33 -2.14 -24.39
C LEU A 468 103.67 -2.47 -23.73
N ALA A 469 103.68 -3.16 -22.58
CA ALA A 469 104.91 -3.65 -21.97
C ALA A 469 105.64 -4.66 -22.87
N LEU A 470 104.91 -5.60 -23.50
CA LEU A 470 105.46 -6.53 -24.48
C LEU A 470 105.99 -5.80 -25.72
N PHE A 471 105.24 -4.84 -26.23
CA PHE A 471 105.64 -3.98 -27.35
C PHE A 471 106.94 -3.22 -27.06
N ASN A 472 107.04 -2.58 -25.89
CA ASN A 472 108.24 -1.88 -25.46
C ASN A 472 109.46 -2.81 -25.36
N ARG A 473 109.26 -4.06 -24.95
CA ARG A 473 110.33 -5.06 -24.93
C ARG A 473 110.83 -5.37 -26.33
N GLU A 474 109.95 -5.48 -27.33
CA GLU A 474 110.33 -5.75 -28.73
C GLU A 474 111.09 -4.57 -29.35
N ILE A 475 110.64 -3.32 -29.14
CA ILE A 475 111.36 -2.15 -29.66
C ILE A 475 112.76 -2.03 -29.05
N ASN A 476 112.90 -2.21 -27.73
CA ASN A 476 114.18 -2.03 -27.05
C ASN A 476 115.22 -3.14 -27.37
N LYS A 477 114.85 -4.22 -28.08
CA LYS A 477 115.84 -5.22 -28.55
C LYS A 477 116.83 -4.63 -29.57
N ARG A 478 116.51 -3.52 -30.23
CA ARG A 478 117.36 -2.90 -31.26
C ARG A 478 117.64 -1.45 -30.92
N GLN A 479 118.92 -1.11 -30.85
CA GLN A 479 119.35 0.23 -30.45
C GLN A 479 119.33 1.19 -31.64
N VAL A 480 118.64 2.33 -31.48
CA VAL A 480 118.84 3.52 -32.31
C VAL A 480 120.02 4.29 -31.70
N SER A 481 121.02 4.66 -32.51
CA SER A 481 122.39 4.90 -32.02
C SER A 481 122.57 6.06 -31.02
N ASN A 482 121.58 6.95 -30.90
CA ASN A 482 121.60 8.12 -29.99
C ASN A 482 120.65 8.01 -28.78
N LEU A 483 119.90 6.90 -28.63
CA LEU A 483 118.98 6.68 -27.52
C LEU A 483 119.31 5.39 -26.78
N ALA A 484 119.31 5.47 -25.45
CA ALA A 484 119.53 4.31 -24.58
C ALA A 484 118.25 3.45 -24.45
N SER A 485 117.08 4.08 -24.39
CA SER A 485 115.79 3.38 -24.44
C SER A 485 114.66 4.28 -24.91
N PHE A 486 113.66 3.67 -25.54
CA PHE A 486 112.39 4.28 -25.92
C PHE A 486 111.24 3.41 -25.41
N ARG A 487 110.25 4.01 -24.76
CA ARG A 487 109.05 3.31 -24.29
C ARG A 487 107.80 4.13 -24.57
N ILE A 488 106.73 3.45 -24.96
CA ILE A 488 105.38 3.99 -24.98
C ILE A 488 104.72 3.59 -23.67
N VAL A 489 104.23 4.57 -22.91
CA VAL A 489 103.63 4.37 -21.60
C VAL A 489 102.19 4.88 -21.64
N LEU A 490 101.29 4.14 -20.99
CA LEU A 490 99.95 4.64 -20.69
C LEU A 490 100.08 5.59 -19.50
N ALA A 491 99.77 6.86 -19.68
CA ALA A 491 99.56 7.78 -18.59
C ALA A 491 98.12 7.57 -18.06
N PRO A 492 97.93 6.92 -16.89
CA PRO A 492 96.59 6.63 -16.39
C PRO A 492 95.88 7.92 -15.97
N ASN A 493 94.60 8.02 -16.33
CA ASN A 493 93.69 8.97 -15.69
C ASN A 493 93.34 8.42 -14.29
N LYS A 494 94.15 8.83 -13.31
CA LYS A 494 94.07 8.32 -11.93
C LYS A 494 92.71 8.58 -11.29
N ASP A 495 92.04 9.68 -11.62
CA ASP A 495 90.75 10.04 -11.06
C ASP A 495 89.64 9.14 -11.61
N ALA A 496 89.61 8.93 -12.94
CA ALA A 496 88.65 8.01 -13.55
C ALA A 496 88.82 6.57 -13.04
N LEU A 497 90.05 6.07 -12.98
CA LEU A 497 90.33 4.72 -12.48
C LEU A 497 89.96 4.56 -11.01
N LYS A 498 90.25 5.56 -10.16
CA LYS A 498 89.87 5.55 -8.74
C LYS A 498 88.36 5.48 -8.55
N HIS A 499 87.59 6.26 -9.32
CA HIS A 499 86.12 6.23 -9.23
C HIS A 499 85.52 4.92 -9.79
N ILE A 500 86.12 4.34 -10.83
CA ILE A 500 85.76 3.01 -11.35
C ILE A 500 86.03 1.93 -10.29
N ASP A 501 87.22 1.93 -9.68
CA ASP A 501 87.59 0.98 -8.63
C ASP A 501 86.66 1.11 -7.41
N GLN A 502 86.27 2.32 -7.03
CA GLN A 502 85.32 2.59 -5.95
C GLN A 502 83.94 1.97 -6.23
N ILE A 503 83.42 2.12 -7.45
CA ILE A 503 82.12 1.52 -7.83
C ILE A 503 82.23 -0.01 -7.90
N ILE A 504 83.31 -0.56 -8.47
CA ILE A 504 83.53 -2.01 -8.51
C ILE A 504 83.61 -2.58 -7.09
N HIS A 505 84.31 -1.91 -6.16
CA HIS A 505 84.42 -2.32 -4.77
C HIS A 505 83.08 -2.29 -4.04
N SER A 506 82.33 -1.19 -4.20
CA SER A 506 80.97 -1.09 -3.64
C SER A 506 80.05 -2.18 -4.20
N ALA A 507 80.12 -2.47 -5.50
CA ALA A 507 79.37 -3.52 -6.19
C ALA A 507 79.71 -4.94 -5.73
N GLY A 508 80.99 -5.24 -5.49
CA GLY A 508 81.44 -6.52 -4.95
C GLY A 508 80.88 -6.79 -3.54
N GLN A 509 80.76 -5.76 -2.70
CA GLN A 509 80.09 -5.87 -1.40
C GLN A 509 78.59 -6.19 -1.52
N TYR A 510 77.94 -5.80 -2.63
CA TYR A 510 76.54 -6.20 -2.91
C TYR A 510 76.41 -7.65 -3.40
N GLU A 511 77.45 -8.24 -4.02
CA GLU A 511 77.44 -9.63 -4.53
C GLU A 511 77.67 -10.67 -3.41
N GLU A 512 78.42 -10.33 -2.35
CA GLU A 512 78.80 -11.27 -1.26
C GLU A 512 77.73 -11.48 -0.17
N GLY A 513 76.52 -10.92 -0.34
CA GLY A 513 75.36 -11.39 0.42
C GLY A 513 75.16 -10.78 1.81
N GLU A 514 75.67 -9.60 2.08
CA GLU A 514 75.09 -8.78 3.16
C GLU A 514 73.84 -8.07 2.64
N THR A 515 72.75 -8.18 3.40
CA THR A 515 71.48 -7.51 3.18
C THR A 515 71.61 -6.01 3.40
N LEU A 516 72.46 -5.33 2.63
CA LEU A 516 72.63 -3.89 2.68
C LEU A 516 71.90 -3.30 1.47
N SER A 517 70.76 -2.68 1.75
CA SER A 517 70.18 -1.70 0.85
C SER A 517 71.20 -0.59 0.60
N VAL A 518 71.27 -0.07 -0.64
CA VAL A 518 71.93 1.22 -0.99
C VAL A 518 71.37 2.40 -0.16
N PHE A 519 70.34 2.15 0.67
CA PHE A 519 69.71 3.11 1.57
C PHE A 519 69.65 2.65 3.04
N ASP A 520 70.35 1.58 3.42
CA ASP A 520 70.48 1.22 4.84
C ASP A 520 71.60 2.05 5.47
N LEU A 521 71.19 2.90 6.42
CA LEU A 521 71.96 3.87 7.22
C LEU A 521 73.14 3.29 8.04
N SER A 522 73.60 2.09 7.73
CA SER A 522 74.74 1.42 8.38
C SER A 522 76.02 1.41 7.53
N GLN A 523 76.02 2.00 6.32
CA GLN A 523 77.27 2.43 5.71
C GLN A 523 77.74 3.71 6.40
N SER A 524 79.05 3.84 6.63
CA SER A 524 79.62 5.11 7.07
C SER A 524 79.21 6.17 6.04
N VAL A 525 78.61 7.29 6.50
CA VAL A 525 78.18 8.43 5.65
C VAL A 525 79.26 8.83 4.64
N GLU A 526 80.52 8.61 4.99
CA GLU A 526 81.69 8.83 4.16
C GLU A 526 81.79 7.89 2.92
N GLN A 527 81.37 6.63 3.02
CA GLN A 527 81.38 5.68 1.90
C GLN A 527 80.26 5.97 0.91
N ASP A 528 79.07 6.32 1.40
CA ASP A 528 77.95 6.78 0.57
C ASP A 528 78.30 8.06 -0.19
N ALA A 529 78.95 9.02 0.50
CA ALA A 529 79.42 10.25 -0.14
C ALA A 529 80.45 9.98 -1.24
N LYS A 530 81.41 9.07 -1.02
CA LYS A 530 82.40 8.66 -2.03
C LYS A 530 81.76 7.93 -3.22
N ASN A 531 80.73 7.13 -2.97
CA ASN A 531 79.99 6.43 -4.03
C ASN A 531 79.16 7.41 -4.88
N GLU A 532 78.49 8.40 -4.26
CA GLU A 532 77.77 9.45 -5.00
C GLU A 532 78.74 10.34 -5.79
N GLU A 533 79.87 10.73 -5.21
CA GLU A 533 80.92 11.48 -5.91
C GLU A 533 81.45 10.71 -7.12
N ALA A 534 81.69 9.40 -6.98
CA ALA A 534 82.12 8.55 -8.09
C ALA A 534 81.07 8.43 -9.19
N LYS A 535 79.77 8.27 -8.84
CA LYS A 535 78.67 8.24 -9.81
C LYS A 535 78.56 9.57 -10.55
N GLU A 536 78.62 10.69 -9.84
CA GLU A 536 78.49 12.01 -10.43
C GLU A 536 79.66 12.32 -11.36
N TYR A 537 80.89 11.95 -10.97
CA TYR A 537 82.07 12.08 -11.80
C TYR A 537 81.94 11.26 -13.09
N LEU A 538 81.58 9.98 -13.00
CA LEU A 538 81.40 9.13 -14.19
C LEU A 538 80.23 9.59 -15.05
N ALA A 539 79.13 10.06 -14.45
CA ALA A 539 78.00 10.62 -15.20
C ALA A 539 78.42 11.87 -15.99
N ARG A 540 79.22 12.77 -15.38
CA ARG A 540 79.80 13.93 -16.06
C ARG A 540 80.73 13.51 -17.19
N LEU A 541 81.58 12.50 -16.96
CA LEU A 541 82.51 11.98 -17.96
C LEU A 541 81.76 11.35 -19.14
N VAL A 542 80.74 10.53 -18.88
CA VAL A 542 79.86 9.93 -19.90
C VAL A 542 79.12 11.02 -20.69
N ALA A 543 78.59 12.05 -20.01
CA ALA A 543 77.91 13.16 -20.66
C ALA A 543 78.85 13.97 -21.57
N ALA A 544 80.12 14.14 -21.16
CA ALA A 544 81.13 14.79 -21.99
C ALA A 544 81.51 13.97 -23.22
N ASN A 545 81.43 12.63 -23.14
CA ASN A 545 81.90 11.70 -24.17
C ASN A 545 80.77 11.05 -24.97
N ASN A 546 79.84 11.84 -25.50
CA ASN A 546 78.72 11.36 -26.34
C ASN A 546 77.91 10.20 -25.72
N ASN A 547 77.74 10.23 -24.41
CA ASN A 547 77.01 9.21 -23.64
C ASN A 547 77.65 7.82 -23.67
N GLN A 548 78.96 7.72 -23.91
CA GLN A 548 79.73 6.48 -23.92
C GLN A 548 81.00 6.63 -23.08
N LEU A 549 81.29 5.65 -22.23
CA LEU A 549 82.57 5.50 -21.55
C LEU A 549 83.40 4.45 -22.30
N GLY A 550 84.50 4.87 -22.93
CA GLY A 550 85.39 3.98 -23.65
C GLY A 550 86.73 3.80 -22.96
N LEU A 551 87.47 2.77 -23.35
CA LEU A 551 88.82 2.49 -22.82
C LEU A 551 89.78 3.69 -23.02
N LYS A 552 89.64 4.40 -24.15
CA LYS A 552 90.42 5.59 -24.50
C LYS A 552 90.30 6.76 -23.50
N ASP A 553 89.23 6.79 -22.70
CA ASP A 553 88.98 7.88 -21.75
C ASP A 553 89.74 7.67 -20.42
N LEU A 554 90.32 6.48 -20.24
CA LEU A 554 91.02 6.08 -19.03
C LEU A 554 92.52 6.37 -19.06
N PHE A 555 93.06 6.76 -20.21
CA PHE A 555 94.50 6.95 -20.38
C PHE A 555 94.84 7.94 -21.48
N GLU A 556 96.06 8.46 -21.41
CA GLU A 556 96.71 9.15 -22.51
C GLU A 556 97.99 8.40 -22.89
N LEU A 557 98.36 8.40 -24.19
CA LEU A 557 99.62 7.82 -24.62
C LEU A 557 100.75 8.83 -24.39
N ALA A 558 101.82 8.39 -23.76
CA ALA A 558 103.02 9.18 -23.53
C ALA A 558 104.27 8.41 -23.95
N PHE A 559 105.32 9.14 -24.33
CA PHE A 559 106.58 8.59 -24.82
C PHE A 559 107.69 8.87 -23.79
N GLU A 560 108.26 7.83 -23.21
CA GLU A 560 109.42 7.92 -22.31
C GLU A 560 110.70 7.70 -23.12
N ILE A 561 111.57 8.69 -23.13
CA ILE A 561 112.80 8.70 -23.93
C ILE A 561 114.01 8.86 -23.00
N THR A 562 114.98 7.95 -23.11
CA THR A 562 116.23 8.01 -22.35
C THR A 562 117.41 8.22 -23.31
N LYS A 563 118.10 9.35 -23.18
CA LYS A 563 119.34 9.63 -23.92
C LYS A 563 120.52 8.89 -23.29
N VAL A 564 121.56 8.59 -24.08
CA VAL A 564 122.77 7.91 -23.61
C VAL A 564 123.41 8.70 -22.45
N GLY A 565 123.40 8.13 -21.24
CA GLY A 565 123.93 8.76 -20.02
C GLY A 565 123.00 9.76 -19.32
N GLY A 566 121.75 9.93 -19.77
CA GLY A 566 120.75 10.84 -19.19
C GLY A 566 119.66 10.14 -18.37
N GLN A 567 118.83 10.92 -17.67
CA GLN A 567 117.62 10.42 -17.00
C GLN A 567 116.45 10.29 -18.00
N PRO A 568 115.50 9.36 -17.76
CA PRO A 568 114.30 9.22 -18.58
C PRO A 568 113.42 10.46 -18.48
N VAL A 569 112.95 10.96 -19.63
CA VAL A 569 112.01 12.09 -19.72
C VAL A 569 110.76 11.65 -20.47
N ILE A 570 109.58 11.99 -19.93
CA ILE A 570 108.28 11.68 -20.53
C ILE A 570 107.82 12.87 -21.37
N HIS A 571 107.45 12.60 -22.61
CA HIS A 571 106.91 13.55 -23.56
C HIS A 571 105.52 13.11 -24.03
N THR A 572 104.58 14.05 -24.14
CA THR A 572 103.23 13.79 -24.70
C THR A 572 103.26 13.65 -26.22
N ASP A 573 104.28 14.23 -26.85
CA ASP A 573 104.51 14.16 -28.29
C ASP A 573 105.97 13.81 -28.57
N ILE A 574 106.19 13.01 -29.61
CA ILE A 574 107.49 12.48 -30.00
C ILE A 574 108.38 13.57 -30.66
N ASP A 575 107.77 14.63 -31.19
CA ASP A 575 108.44 15.67 -31.97
C ASP A 575 109.39 16.57 -31.17
N GLY A 576 109.19 16.70 -29.86
CA GLY A 576 109.98 17.61 -29.01
C GLY A 576 111.17 16.99 -28.26
N ALA A 577 111.39 15.68 -28.38
CA ALA A 577 112.23 14.94 -27.43
C ALA A 577 113.66 14.62 -27.93
N ALA A 578 113.82 14.48 -29.25
CA ALA A 578 115.06 14.03 -29.90
C ALA A 578 115.46 14.94 -31.08
N SER A 579 116.59 14.65 -31.73
CA SER A 579 116.95 15.33 -32.99
C SER A 579 116.01 14.90 -34.12
N ASN A 580 115.84 15.75 -35.15
CA ASN A 580 114.90 15.49 -36.26
C ASN A 580 115.06 14.09 -36.86
N GLY A 581 116.29 13.68 -37.20
CA GLY A 581 116.57 12.35 -37.74
C GLY A 581 116.31 11.19 -36.77
N THR A 582 116.48 11.40 -35.47
CA THR A 582 116.14 10.38 -34.45
C THR A 582 114.62 10.27 -34.30
N THR A 583 113.89 11.38 -34.30
CA THR A 583 112.42 11.40 -34.28
C THR A 583 111.83 10.70 -35.51
N MET A 584 112.33 10.97 -36.72
CA MET A 584 111.88 10.29 -37.94
C MET A 584 112.11 8.79 -37.88
N THR A 585 113.28 8.36 -37.40
CA THR A 585 113.62 6.94 -37.23
C THR A 585 112.69 6.25 -36.24
N ILE A 586 112.41 6.87 -35.08
CA ILE A 586 111.51 6.30 -34.07
C ILE A 586 110.07 6.27 -34.59
N LYS A 587 109.56 7.32 -35.24
CA LYS A 587 108.22 7.33 -35.84
C LYS A 587 108.05 6.18 -36.84
N ALA A 588 109.04 5.99 -37.71
CA ALA A 588 109.05 4.92 -38.70
C ALA A 588 109.05 3.53 -38.03
N LEU A 589 109.98 3.27 -37.12
CA LEU A 589 110.07 1.98 -36.41
C LEU A 589 108.82 1.72 -35.57
N THR A 590 108.33 2.71 -34.82
CA THR A 590 107.13 2.60 -33.99
C THR A 590 105.92 2.22 -34.83
N ASN A 591 105.72 2.88 -35.97
CA ASN A 591 104.62 2.56 -36.88
C ASN A 591 104.77 1.16 -37.50
N MET A 592 105.98 0.75 -37.89
CA MET A 592 106.22 -0.61 -38.39
C MET A 592 105.90 -1.68 -37.35
N TYR A 593 106.36 -1.49 -36.11
CA TYR A 593 106.08 -2.41 -35.01
C TYR A 593 104.60 -2.41 -34.64
N LEU A 594 103.92 -1.27 -34.61
CA LEU A 594 102.48 -1.19 -34.35
C LEU A 594 101.69 -1.89 -35.45
N LEU A 595 102.03 -1.67 -36.72
CA LEU A 595 101.42 -2.39 -37.84
C LEU A 595 101.65 -3.89 -37.73
N LEU A 596 102.87 -4.33 -37.40
CA LEU A 596 103.17 -5.75 -37.19
C LEU A 596 102.36 -6.34 -36.03
N HIS A 597 102.15 -5.57 -34.94
CA HIS A 597 101.40 -6.01 -33.76
C HIS A 597 99.88 -6.04 -34.02
N LEU A 598 99.38 -5.20 -34.93
CA LEU A 598 97.99 -5.19 -35.40
C LEU A 598 97.73 -6.24 -36.50
N MET A 599 98.76 -6.67 -37.22
CA MET A 599 98.66 -7.68 -38.26
C MET A 599 98.65 -9.09 -37.68
N ASP A 600 97.90 -9.98 -38.33
CA ASP A 600 97.89 -11.39 -37.96
C ASP A 600 99.28 -12.02 -38.23
N ARG A 601 99.77 -12.82 -37.28
CA ARG A 601 101.14 -13.36 -37.31
C ARG A 601 101.42 -14.21 -38.55
N GLU A 602 100.39 -14.85 -39.10
CA GLU A 602 100.50 -15.66 -40.33
C GLU A 602 100.63 -14.79 -41.60
N GLN A 603 100.09 -13.57 -41.60
CA GLN A 603 100.13 -12.65 -42.74
C GLN A 603 101.39 -11.77 -42.72
N ALA A 604 101.86 -11.38 -41.54
CA ALA A 604 103.02 -10.51 -41.34
C ALA A 604 104.31 -11.02 -42.01
N GLY A 605 104.48 -12.34 -42.16
CA GLY A 605 105.66 -12.94 -42.81
C GLY A 605 105.54 -13.15 -44.33
N ARG A 606 104.34 -12.98 -44.91
CA ARG A 606 104.06 -13.31 -46.32
C ARG A 606 104.13 -12.11 -47.27
N ILE A 607 103.87 -10.91 -46.77
CA ILE A 607 103.75 -9.70 -47.58
C ILE A 607 104.88 -8.74 -47.19
N ARG A 608 105.54 -8.15 -48.19
CA ARG A 608 106.50 -7.07 -47.94
C ARG A 608 105.82 -5.72 -48.14
N LEU A 609 105.76 -4.91 -47.09
CA LEU A 609 105.06 -3.62 -47.11
C LEU A 609 106.02 -2.48 -47.46
N PRO A 610 105.83 -1.76 -48.57
CA PRO A 610 106.63 -0.57 -48.84
C PRO A 610 106.24 0.57 -47.90
N TYR A 611 107.23 1.32 -47.41
CA TYR A 611 106.98 2.61 -46.75
C TYR A 611 107.89 3.68 -47.35
N TYR A 612 107.37 4.90 -47.39
CA TYR A 612 108.08 6.04 -47.94
C TYR A 612 108.59 6.92 -46.80
N LEU A 613 109.84 7.36 -46.92
CA LEU A 613 110.42 8.34 -46.01
C LEU A 613 111.12 9.41 -46.85
N ASP A 614 110.59 10.63 -46.79
CA ASP A 614 111.22 11.78 -47.42
C ASP A 614 112.32 12.37 -46.51
N GLU A 615 113.18 13.22 -47.05
CA GLU A 615 114.25 13.90 -46.32
C GLU A 615 115.21 12.96 -45.58
N ALA A 616 115.52 11.79 -46.17
CA ALA A 616 116.38 10.79 -45.52
C ALA A 616 117.80 11.32 -45.19
N ALA A 617 118.20 12.46 -45.76
CA ALA A 617 119.43 13.19 -45.41
C ALA A 617 119.45 13.75 -43.98
N ASP A 618 118.30 13.88 -43.33
CA ASP A 618 118.19 14.38 -41.96
C ASP A 618 118.50 13.29 -40.91
N ILE A 619 118.61 12.03 -41.35
CA ILE A 619 118.99 10.88 -40.53
C ILE A 619 120.49 10.63 -40.69
N ASP A 620 121.19 10.41 -39.58
CA ASP A 620 122.60 10.03 -39.63
C ASP A 620 122.81 8.64 -40.26
N GLU A 621 123.94 8.44 -40.92
CA GLU A 621 124.26 7.22 -41.69
C GLU A 621 124.03 5.93 -40.88
N ARG A 622 124.43 5.93 -39.60
CA ARG A 622 124.28 4.76 -38.71
C ARG A 622 122.82 4.45 -38.43
N ASN A 623 122.00 5.46 -38.14
CA ASN A 623 120.57 5.28 -37.92
C ASN A 623 119.81 4.95 -39.22
N GLN A 624 120.21 5.53 -40.34
CA GLN A 624 119.62 5.23 -41.66
C GLN A 624 119.87 3.76 -42.05
N GLN A 625 121.10 3.26 -41.85
CA GLN A 625 121.42 1.85 -42.09
C GLN A 625 120.67 0.93 -41.12
N ALA A 626 120.63 1.26 -39.83
CA ALA A 626 119.88 0.49 -38.84
C ALA A 626 118.37 0.45 -39.14
N LEU A 627 117.81 1.55 -39.66
CA LEU A 627 116.43 1.63 -40.10
C LEU A 627 116.19 0.73 -41.31
N ILE A 628 117.02 0.80 -42.36
CA ILE A 628 116.90 -0.05 -43.55
C ILE A 628 116.95 -1.53 -43.18
N GLU A 629 117.96 -1.94 -42.40
CA GLU A 629 118.13 -3.33 -41.97
C GLU A 629 116.96 -3.81 -41.12
N THR A 630 116.48 -2.98 -40.19
CA THR A 630 115.36 -3.33 -39.32
C THR A 630 114.04 -3.40 -40.09
N SER A 631 113.78 -2.44 -40.98
CA SER A 631 112.61 -2.47 -41.87
C SER A 631 112.57 -3.76 -42.66
N LEU A 632 113.66 -4.13 -43.34
CA LEU A 632 113.72 -5.35 -44.16
C LEU A 632 113.48 -6.62 -43.33
N GLN A 633 114.02 -6.69 -42.11
CA GLN A 633 113.82 -7.83 -41.21
C GLN A 633 112.39 -7.93 -40.69
N LEU A 634 111.70 -6.80 -40.51
CA LEU A 634 110.29 -6.74 -40.14
C LEU A 634 109.35 -6.98 -41.33
N GLY A 635 109.88 -7.22 -42.54
CA GLY A 635 109.08 -7.40 -43.75
C GLY A 635 108.66 -6.09 -44.43
N PHE A 636 109.29 -4.96 -44.10
CA PHE A 636 109.04 -3.67 -44.74
C PHE A 636 110.11 -3.34 -45.79
N VAL A 637 109.72 -2.72 -46.89
CA VAL A 637 110.63 -2.24 -47.95
C VAL A 637 110.76 -0.72 -47.83
N PRO A 638 111.91 -0.19 -47.40
CA PRO A 638 112.11 1.26 -47.31
C PRO A 638 112.28 1.88 -48.70
N ILE A 639 111.49 2.90 -49.01
CA ILE A 639 111.66 3.77 -50.16
C ILE A 639 112.04 5.16 -49.62
N LEU A 640 113.33 5.47 -49.66
CA LEU A 640 113.89 6.67 -49.07
C LEU A 640 114.16 7.72 -50.16
N ALA A 641 113.68 8.94 -49.97
CA ALA A 641 113.98 10.08 -50.82
C ALA A 641 114.96 11.03 -50.10
N SER A 642 115.90 11.61 -50.84
CA SER A 642 116.88 12.54 -50.29
C SER A 642 117.39 13.50 -51.36
N VAL A 643 117.51 14.78 -50.99
CA VAL A 643 118.10 15.85 -51.82
C VAL A 643 119.64 15.86 -51.80
N LYS A 644 120.26 15.07 -50.91
CA LYS A 644 121.71 14.89 -50.82
C LYS A 644 122.09 13.45 -51.21
N PRO A 645 123.27 13.22 -51.81
CA PRO A 645 123.79 11.87 -52.01
C PRO A 645 123.91 11.14 -50.65
N GLN A 646 123.35 9.93 -50.57
CA GLN A 646 123.36 9.13 -49.35
C GLN A 646 124.37 7.98 -49.45
N VAL A 647 125.17 7.79 -48.39
CA VAL A 647 126.20 6.74 -48.34
C VAL A 647 125.58 5.34 -48.28
N SER A 648 124.34 5.23 -47.78
CA SER A 648 123.57 3.98 -47.72
C SER A 648 122.90 3.60 -49.05
N ALA A 649 123.00 4.43 -50.09
CA ALA A 649 122.40 4.15 -51.39
C ALA A 649 123.25 3.15 -52.19
N HIS A 650 122.60 2.10 -52.70
CA HIS A 650 123.23 1.09 -53.56
C HIS A 650 122.99 1.37 -55.05
N VAL A 651 121.99 2.19 -55.36
CA VAL A 651 121.59 2.57 -56.72
C VAL A 651 121.29 4.06 -56.71
N ALA A 652 121.83 4.79 -57.68
CA ALA A 652 121.40 6.13 -58.03
C ALA A 652 120.67 6.08 -59.38
N ILE A 653 119.52 6.72 -59.45
CA ILE A 653 118.73 6.82 -60.68
C ILE A 653 118.73 8.28 -61.11
N ASP A 654 119.10 8.51 -62.37
CA ASP A 654 119.17 9.85 -62.94
C ASP A 654 117.82 10.27 -63.51
N LEU A 655 117.09 11.13 -62.78
CA LEU A 655 115.73 11.53 -63.16
C LEU A 655 115.70 12.47 -64.37
N GLU A 656 116.81 13.14 -64.71
CA GLU A 656 116.89 14.01 -65.89
C GLU A 656 116.94 13.20 -67.19
N GLY A 657 117.50 11.98 -67.15
CA GLY A 657 117.63 11.09 -68.31
C GLY A 657 116.30 10.53 -68.82
N GLY A 658 115.31 10.38 -67.93
CA GLY A 658 114.01 9.75 -68.20
C GLY A 658 112.82 10.72 -68.32
N SER A 659 113.05 12.04 -68.30
CA SER A 659 111.97 13.03 -68.26
C SER A 659 111.44 13.37 -69.67
N GLY A 660 110.28 12.82 -70.03
CA GLY A 660 109.55 13.15 -71.26
C GLY A 660 108.34 14.07 -71.01
N PRO A 661 107.67 14.58 -72.07
CA PRO A 661 106.49 15.44 -71.95
C PRO A 661 105.29 14.82 -71.21
N SER A 662 105.28 13.49 -71.07
CA SER A 662 104.23 12.69 -70.43
C SER A 662 104.59 12.21 -69.01
N GLY A 663 105.69 12.69 -68.44
CA GLY A 663 106.17 12.31 -67.10
C GLY A 663 107.54 11.66 -67.12
N ILE A 664 107.99 11.22 -65.94
CA ILE A 664 109.29 10.57 -65.73
C ILE A 664 109.10 9.07 -65.95
N TYR A 665 109.75 8.51 -66.98
CA TYR A 665 109.82 7.07 -67.23
C TYR A 665 111.22 6.59 -66.90
N ILE A 666 111.33 5.60 -66.01
CA ILE A 666 112.61 5.06 -65.52
C ILE A 666 112.64 3.58 -65.88
N ASP A 667 113.70 3.13 -66.54
CA ASP A 667 113.97 1.72 -66.79
C ASP A 667 115.29 1.27 -66.13
N GLU A 668 115.61 -0.03 -66.21
CA GLU A 668 116.84 -0.58 -65.61
C GLU A 668 118.13 0.00 -66.22
N ALA A 669 118.08 0.62 -67.40
CA ALA A 669 119.25 1.26 -68.02
C ALA A 669 119.59 2.61 -67.36
N ASP A 670 118.62 3.26 -66.70
CA ASP A 670 118.82 4.51 -65.96
C ASP A 670 119.48 4.28 -64.59
N TRP A 671 119.67 3.02 -64.18
CA TRP A 671 120.17 2.65 -62.87
C TRP A 671 121.70 2.67 -62.84
N LYS A 672 122.27 3.54 -62.00
CA LYS A 672 123.70 3.61 -61.74
C LYS A 672 124.00 2.94 -60.40
N PHE A 673 124.54 1.73 -60.44
CA PHE A 673 124.93 0.99 -59.22
C PHE A 673 126.13 1.67 -58.55
N ILE A 674 126.01 1.92 -57.25
CA ILE A 674 127.04 2.53 -56.42
C ILE A 674 127.70 1.43 -55.60
N GLU A 675 129.01 1.26 -55.75
CA GLU A 675 129.81 0.38 -54.91
C GLU A 675 130.82 1.19 -54.09
N ARG A 676 131.11 0.74 -52.86
CA ARG A 676 132.17 1.35 -52.06
C ARG A 676 133.50 1.19 -52.78
N ARG A 677 134.26 2.29 -52.88
CA ARG A 677 135.54 2.37 -53.62
C ARG A 677 136.61 1.37 -53.14
N GLU A 678 136.46 0.84 -51.92
CA GLU A 678 137.31 -0.23 -51.37
C GLU A 678 137.03 -1.62 -52.00
N ALA A 679 135.83 -1.85 -52.55
CA ALA A 679 135.45 -3.10 -53.21
C ALA A 679 135.89 -3.14 -54.70
N SER A 680 135.87 -2.00 -55.39
CA SER A 680 136.13 -1.91 -56.84
C SER A 680 137.59 -2.16 -57.27
N VAL A 681 138.56 -2.06 -56.35
CA VAL A 681 139.98 -2.36 -56.61
C VAL A 681 140.24 -3.88 -56.74
N SER A 682 139.33 -4.71 -56.24
CA SER A 682 139.47 -6.18 -56.30
C SER A 682 139.08 -6.79 -57.66
N THR A 683 138.28 -6.08 -58.47
CA THR A 683 137.66 -6.65 -59.68
C THR A 683 138.47 -6.36 -60.96
N SER A 684 139.20 -5.24 -61.02
CA SER A 684 139.97 -4.83 -62.22
C SER A 684 141.34 -5.51 -62.39
N GLN A 685 141.81 -6.29 -61.41
CA GLN A 685 143.07 -7.07 -61.53
C GLN A 685 142.87 -8.48 -62.12
N LYS A 686 141.62 -8.96 -62.29
CA LYS A 686 141.34 -10.34 -62.74
C LYS A 686 141.19 -10.52 -64.26
N SER A 687 141.12 -9.45 -65.05
CA SER A 687 140.80 -9.51 -66.49
C SER A 687 142.01 -9.43 -67.45
N ALA A 688 143.25 -9.29 -66.95
CA ALA A 688 144.45 -9.15 -67.78
C ALA A 688 145.35 -10.41 -67.84
N VAL A 689 144.96 -11.52 -67.21
CA VAL A 689 145.69 -12.79 -67.24
C VAL A 689 144.68 -13.90 -67.50
N ILE A 690 144.53 -14.30 -68.76
CA ILE A 690 144.17 -15.64 -69.27
C ILE A 690 143.80 -15.45 -70.75
N GLY A 691 144.74 -15.82 -71.62
CA GLY A 691 144.62 -15.74 -73.07
C GLY A 691 145.91 -16.20 -73.76
N GLU A 692 146.33 -17.45 -73.54
CA GLU A 692 147.21 -18.18 -74.48
C GLU A 692 146.72 -19.64 -74.57
N PRO A 693 146.61 -20.23 -75.77
CA PRO A 693 145.93 -21.52 -75.98
C PRO A 693 146.89 -22.72 -76.07
N ALA A 694 146.38 -23.89 -75.70
CA ALA A 694 146.74 -25.21 -76.23
C ALA A 694 145.49 -26.09 -76.23
#